data_AF-A0A965HNI7-F1
#
_entry.id   AF-A0A965HNI7-F1
#
_cell.length_a   1.000
_cell.length_b   1.000
_cell.length_c   1.000
_cell.angle_alpha   90.00
_cell.angle_beta   90.00
_cell.angle_gamma   90.00
#
_symmetry.space_group_name_H-M   'P 1'
#
loop_
_entity.id
_entity.type
_entity.pdbx_description
1 polymer ?
#
loop_
_entity_poly.entity_id
_entity_poly.type
_entity_poly.pdbx_seq_one_letter_code
_entity_poly.pdbx_strand_id
1 'polypeptide(L)'
;MNTPILRGIRGRVLPPTTGSARRWVQRAGGMLGVLFVLVALWGRLVGVPHGVKDLLLREFALRGLHVDMGKVTMDPWGGLVARDLVVYRDGRRKIEQLRLGRVELNLNWLGWREGEPIVAGAQLRDADVAWPLGEGVEMTARRVEAVMEFRPNEIRLKRGRGQILGFDLNLQGRVGLGAGREVAPPNELFPTIWRDVEKELKNLGGPAPRIQVDFDVEVDQMENGKAEILVSGQGNVWRGVEFRQIDVRATVGDGGLRLDQFQIGLGKGGIGANGWANFNQGRGEIEYHSDADLAQFAPAGGEMTLGLREWRSVQPPELWGQVEFGWKENRDFLWLGRLQVGEFQSGKSSYRSLFFPWVTNGKKWMVQGAKIEGREGGLDFQLSFDGKADLRGNVRSDLDLGGLVPWLGPKSLPFWKSLEMPTPPKITAQISGAGWRPELIRVEGKVEGQNLSYKGVKMDELTGKVVWSGGELAVKDLKVKSSGGEGTGDLVYGFQPEKVKFLGVRSTLPIREFSTVFGEKFRKTMLPYEFHGRPTVLLEGEADLEEKGRSNVKSTILAPEGMRYGVAGRPLEFTEMDMSVEVLGRKVIVQTQRERPARVLGGQVEVRVEVDGQEKRQITEIRKPTSVLRGIRENSADKWNCTDRREVGGNGTVPGDCWWTRGFCPGWVHLHRR
;
A
#
# COMPACT_ATOMS: atom_id res chain seq x y z
N MET A 1 -54.06 -96.63 36.20
CA MET A 1 -55.30 -97.13 36.84
C MET A 1 -56.47 -96.34 36.30
N ASN A 2 -57.48 -97.06 35.78
CA ASN A 2 -58.93 -96.77 35.72
C ASN A 2 -59.41 -95.36 35.30
N THR A 3 -59.84 -95.11 34.06
CA THR A 3 -61.19 -95.37 33.45
C THR A 3 -62.25 -94.30 33.83
N PRO A 4 -63.46 -94.26 33.22
CA PRO A 4 -63.85 -93.33 32.15
C PRO A 4 -65.22 -92.66 32.48
N ILE A 5 -65.91 -92.07 31.50
CA ILE A 5 -67.39 -91.97 31.30
C ILE A 5 -67.61 -90.76 30.35
N LEU A 6 -67.64 -90.95 29.03
CA LEU A 6 -68.79 -91.34 28.18
C LEU A 6 -69.98 -90.37 28.18
N ARG A 7 -70.09 -89.71 27.01
CA ARG A 7 -71.26 -89.62 26.11
C ARG A 7 -72.46 -88.74 26.46
N GLY A 8 -72.63 -87.75 25.59
CA GLY A 8 -73.85 -87.57 24.79
C GLY A 8 -74.69 -86.35 25.16
N ILE A 9 -75.31 -85.56 24.27
CA ILE A 9 -75.54 -85.61 22.82
C ILE A 9 -75.79 -84.15 22.38
N ARG A 10 -75.12 -83.74 21.29
CA ARG A 10 -75.59 -82.96 20.14
C ARG A 10 -76.75 -81.94 20.33
N GLY A 11 -76.46 -80.68 19.98
CA GLY A 11 -77.44 -79.83 19.28
C GLY A 11 -77.41 -78.33 19.59
N ARG A 12 -76.52 -77.57 18.92
CA ARG A 12 -76.79 -76.30 18.19
C ARG A 12 -75.47 -75.54 17.99
N VAL A 13 -75.09 -75.42 16.72
CA VAL A 13 -74.00 -74.56 16.25
C VAL A 13 -74.47 -73.11 16.33
N LEU A 14 -73.79 -72.31 17.14
CA LEU A 14 -73.71 -70.85 17.05
C LEU A 14 -72.22 -70.49 17.21
N PRO A 15 -71.59 -69.80 16.24
CA PRO A 15 -70.15 -69.53 16.30
C PRO A 15 -69.83 -68.48 17.37
N PRO A 16 -68.72 -68.64 18.12
CA PRO A 16 -68.28 -67.64 19.09
C PRO A 16 -67.60 -66.46 18.40
N THR A 17 -67.88 -65.27 18.93
CA THR A 17 -67.48 -63.93 18.50
C THR A 17 -65.98 -63.67 18.67
N THR A 18 -65.12 -64.33 17.89
CA THR A 18 -63.66 -64.06 17.83
C THR A 18 -63.28 -62.87 16.93
N GLY A 19 -64.26 -62.24 16.27
CA GLY A 19 -64.05 -61.08 15.40
C GLY A 19 -63.97 -59.72 16.12
N SER A 20 -64.38 -59.61 17.39
CA SER A 20 -64.45 -58.32 18.09
C SER A 20 -63.12 -57.93 18.76
N ALA A 21 -62.40 -58.87 19.37
CA ALA A 21 -61.13 -58.59 20.06
C ALA A 21 -60.00 -58.20 19.10
N ARG A 22 -59.87 -58.88 17.95
CA ARG A 22 -58.87 -58.53 16.91
C ARG A 22 -59.15 -57.17 16.28
N ARG A 23 -60.42 -56.83 16.06
CA ARG A 23 -60.83 -55.49 15.59
C ARG A 23 -60.63 -54.42 16.67
N TRP A 24 -60.78 -54.75 17.95
CA TRP A 24 -60.46 -53.86 19.07
C TRP A 24 -58.96 -53.61 19.21
N VAL A 25 -58.12 -54.65 19.09
CA VAL A 25 -56.65 -54.50 19.12
C VAL A 25 -56.15 -53.77 17.86
N GLN A 26 -56.72 -54.02 16.69
CA GLN A 26 -56.40 -53.26 15.47
C GLN A 26 -56.88 -51.81 15.54
N ARG A 27 -58.05 -51.53 16.14
CA ARG A 27 -58.54 -50.17 16.36
C ARG A 27 -57.78 -49.45 17.47
N ALA A 28 -57.38 -50.13 18.53
CA ALA A 28 -56.55 -49.60 19.60
C ALA A 28 -55.12 -49.33 19.10
N GLY A 29 -54.53 -50.26 18.33
CA GLY A 29 -53.23 -50.06 17.68
C GLY A 29 -53.27 -48.97 16.60
N GLY A 30 -54.34 -48.89 15.82
CA GLY A 30 -54.56 -47.80 14.86
C GLY A 30 -54.78 -46.45 15.54
N MET A 31 -55.54 -46.41 16.64
CA MET A 31 -55.77 -45.20 17.44
C MET A 31 -54.51 -44.76 18.18
N LEU A 32 -53.70 -45.68 18.70
CA LEU A 32 -52.37 -45.39 19.26
C LEU A 32 -51.39 -44.90 18.20
N GLY A 33 -51.42 -45.48 17.00
CA GLY A 33 -50.63 -45.00 15.86
C GLY A 33 -51.03 -43.58 15.43
N VAL A 34 -52.33 -43.29 15.34
CA VAL A 34 -52.84 -41.94 15.04
C VAL A 34 -52.52 -40.96 16.18
N LEU A 35 -52.64 -41.37 17.44
CA LEU A 35 -52.28 -40.56 18.60
C LEU A 35 -50.77 -40.26 18.60
N PHE A 36 -49.93 -41.24 18.28
CA PHE A 36 -48.48 -41.07 18.16
C PHE A 36 -48.13 -40.09 17.03
N VAL A 37 -48.78 -40.21 15.87
CA VAL A 37 -48.62 -39.26 14.75
C VAL A 37 -49.10 -37.87 15.12
N LEU A 38 -50.24 -37.73 15.82
CA LEU A 38 -50.77 -36.45 16.28
C LEU A 38 -49.88 -35.81 17.36
N VAL A 39 -49.32 -36.60 18.29
CA VAL A 39 -48.37 -36.14 19.30
C VAL A 39 -47.04 -35.74 18.66
N ALA A 40 -46.56 -36.48 17.66
CA ALA A 40 -45.38 -36.12 16.88
C ALA A 40 -45.60 -34.84 16.05
N LEU A 41 -46.78 -34.68 15.42
CA LEU A 41 -47.19 -33.46 14.72
C LEU A 41 -47.34 -32.27 15.67
N TRP A 42 -47.91 -32.49 16.85
CA TRP A 42 -48.07 -31.47 17.89
C TRP A 42 -46.72 -31.05 18.47
N GLY A 43 -45.84 -32.01 18.79
CA GLY A 43 -44.46 -31.76 19.23
C GLY A 43 -43.59 -31.09 18.16
N ARG A 44 -43.94 -31.24 16.87
CA ARG A 44 -43.31 -30.55 15.74
C ARG A 44 -43.84 -29.12 15.52
N LEU A 45 -45.15 -28.91 15.69
CA LEU A 45 -45.81 -27.61 15.41
C LEU A 45 -45.78 -26.67 16.63
N VAL A 46 -46.15 -27.16 17.81
CA VAL A 46 -46.30 -26.40 19.06
C VAL A 46 -45.00 -26.38 19.86
N GLY A 47 -44.24 -27.47 19.84
CA GLY A 47 -43.03 -27.65 20.64
C GLY A 47 -43.27 -28.53 21.86
N VAL A 48 -42.20 -28.82 22.60
CA VAL A 48 -42.20 -29.77 23.73
C VAL A 48 -42.64 -29.07 25.04
N PRO A 49 -43.34 -29.75 25.97
CA PRO A 49 -43.78 -29.15 27.25
C PRO A 49 -42.63 -28.58 28.09
N HIS A 50 -42.91 -27.50 28.84
CA HIS A 50 -41.93 -26.76 29.65
C HIS A 50 -41.12 -27.66 30.61
N GLY A 51 -41.74 -28.69 31.20
CA GLY A 51 -41.05 -29.62 32.11
C GLY A 51 -39.90 -30.41 31.46
N VAL A 52 -39.97 -30.71 30.16
CA VAL A 52 -38.87 -31.38 29.44
C VAL A 52 -37.75 -30.38 29.15
N LYS A 53 -38.10 -29.13 28.85
CA LYS A 53 -37.13 -28.03 28.67
C LYS A 53 -36.35 -27.78 29.97
N ASP A 54 -37.04 -27.70 31.11
CA ASP A 54 -36.40 -27.47 32.42
C ASP A 54 -35.48 -28.61 32.84
N LEU A 55 -35.83 -29.84 32.48
CA LEU A 55 -35.05 -31.03 32.79
C LEU A 55 -33.77 -31.10 31.94
N LEU A 56 -33.84 -30.76 30.65
CA LEU A 56 -32.66 -30.58 29.80
C LEU A 56 -31.75 -29.45 30.32
N LEU A 57 -32.33 -28.29 30.69
CA LEU A 57 -31.58 -27.17 31.24
C LEU A 57 -30.85 -27.52 32.53
N ARG A 58 -31.48 -28.31 33.43
CA ARG A 58 -30.84 -28.83 34.64
C ARG A 58 -29.68 -29.76 34.32
N GLU A 59 -29.83 -30.63 33.33
CA GLU A 59 -28.78 -31.58 32.96
C GLU A 59 -27.57 -30.89 32.30
N PHE A 60 -27.79 -29.90 31.44
CA PHE A 60 -26.70 -29.07 30.91
C PHE A 60 -26.02 -28.27 32.03
N ALA A 61 -26.78 -27.72 32.97
CA ALA A 61 -26.23 -27.01 34.13
C ALA A 61 -25.39 -27.92 35.05
N LEU A 62 -25.80 -29.18 35.25
CA LEU A 62 -25.02 -30.18 35.99
C LEU A 62 -23.68 -30.50 35.31
N ARG A 63 -23.57 -30.29 33.99
CA ARG A 63 -22.35 -30.43 33.21
C ARG A 63 -21.56 -29.12 33.05
N GLY A 64 -21.93 -28.07 33.79
CA GLY A 64 -21.28 -26.76 33.75
C GLY A 64 -21.61 -25.93 32.50
N LEU A 65 -22.62 -26.31 31.71
CA LEU A 65 -23.04 -25.60 30.50
C LEU A 65 -24.32 -24.81 30.78
N HIS A 66 -24.25 -23.49 30.80
CA HIS A 66 -25.42 -22.64 30.92
C HIS A 66 -26.00 -22.35 29.53
N VAL A 67 -27.20 -22.83 29.25
CA VAL A 67 -27.79 -22.76 27.90
C VAL A 67 -29.15 -22.09 27.96
N ASP A 68 -29.48 -21.27 26.96
CA ASP A 68 -30.85 -20.86 26.65
C ASP A 68 -31.26 -21.43 25.29
N MET A 69 -32.53 -21.80 25.17
CA MET A 69 -33.08 -22.45 23.98
C MET A 69 -34.37 -21.75 23.60
N GLY A 70 -34.45 -21.23 22.36
CA GLY A 70 -35.66 -20.58 21.86
C GLY A 70 -36.84 -21.54 21.76
N LYS A 71 -36.78 -22.49 20.81
CA LYS A 71 -37.85 -23.48 20.58
C LYS A 71 -37.28 -24.90 20.56
N VAL A 72 -37.89 -25.81 21.32
CA VAL A 72 -37.57 -27.24 21.30
C VAL A 72 -38.74 -27.99 20.65
N THR A 73 -38.46 -28.74 19.59
CA THR A 73 -39.44 -29.54 18.83
C THR A 73 -39.02 -31.01 18.82
N MET A 74 -39.98 -31.91 18.67
CA MET A 74 -39.71 -33.35 18.58
C MET A 74 -39.76 -33.81 17.12
N ASP A 75 -38.74 -34.54 16.67
CA ASP A 75 -38.71 -35.17 15.33
C ASP A 75 -39.53 -36.48 15.37
N PRO A 76 -40.32 -36.83 14.34
CA PRO A 76 -41.10 -38.07 14.26
C PRO A 76 -40.34 -39.39 14.54
N TRP A 77 -39.01 -39.38 14.49
CA TRP A 77 -38.16 -40.53 14.82
C TRP A 77 -37.61 -40.52 16.25
N GLY A 78 -38.09 -39.61 17.12
CA GLY A 78 -37.82 -39.62 18.56
C GLY A 78 -36.66 -38.74 19.04
N GLY A 79 -36.04 -37.94 18.18
CA GLY A 79 -35.01 -36.96 18.54
C GLY A 79 -35.59 -35.62 18.98
N LEU A 80 -34.91 -34.90 19.89
CA LEU A 80 -35.28 -33.53 20.27
C LEU A 80 -34.46 -32.52 19.47
N VAL A 81 -35.13 -31.60 18.78
CA VAL A 81 -34.51 -30.54 17.99
C VAL A 81 -34.64 -29.21 18.73
N ALA A 82 -33.54 -28.69 19.25
CA ALA A 82 -33.45 -27.35 19.82
C ALA A 82 -33.09 -26.33 18.72
N ARG A 83 -33.77 -25.19 18.71
CA ARG A 83 -33.51 -24.05 17.82
C ARG A 83 -33.11 -22.82 18.62
N ASP A 84 -32.25 -22.00 18.02
CA ASP A 84 -31.74 -20.76 18.60
C ASP A 84 -31.14 -21.01 20.00
N LEU A 85 -30.18 -21.93 20.03
CA LEU A 85 -29.50 -22.32 21.26
C LEU A 85 -28.34 -21.36 21.50
N VAL A 86 -28.37 -20.67 22.64
CA VAL A 86 -27.32 -19.75 23.08
C VAL A 86 -26.64 -20.35 24.30
N VAL A 87 -25.34 -20.56 24.24
CA VAL A 87 -24.53 -21.01 25.37
C VAL A 87 -23.92 -19.79 26.04
N TYR A 88 -24.09 -19.69 27.35
CA TYR A 88 -23.57 -18.63 28.21
C TYR A 88 -22.43 -19.16 29.08
N ARG A 89 -21.49 -18.27 29.41
CA ARG A 89 -20.36 -18.59 30.29
C ARG A 89 -20.74 -18.81 31.76
N ASP A 90 -21.65 -18.00 32.27
CA ASP A 90 -22.01 -17.90 33.69
C ASP A 90 -23.53 -18.05 33.83
N GLY A 91 -23.98 -18.60 34.96
CA GLY A 91 -25.39 -18.71 35.33
C GLY A 91 -26.11 -17.36 35.36
N ARG A 92 -25.37 -16.24 35.43
CA ARG A 92 -25.91 -14.86 35.29
C ARG A 92 -26.23 -14.44 33.84
N ARG A 93 -25.95 -15.28 32.83
CA ARG A 93 -26.28 -15.07 31.40
C ARG A 93 -25.77 -13.75 30.78
N LYS A 94 -24.67 -13.19 31.29
CA LYS A 94 -24.15 -11.89 30.83
C LYS A 94 -23.26 -11.95 29.59
N ILE A 95 -22.64 -13.11 29.31
CA ILE A 95 -21.66 -13.27 28.24
C ILE A 95 -22.06 -14.49 27.40
N GLU A 96 -22.44 -14.25 26.15
CA GLU A 96 -22.68 -15.27 25.15
C GLU A 96 -21.34 -15.87 24.70
N GLN A 97 -21.26 -17.20 24.62
CA GLN A 97 -20.08 -17.93 24.16
C GLN A 97 -20.29 -18.57 22.79
N LEU A 98 -21.53 -18.97 22.49
CA LEU A 98 -21.85 -19.71 21.28
C LEU A 98 -23.32 -19.54 20.93
N ARG A 99 -23.61 -19.26 19.66
CA ARG A 99 -24.96 -19.30 19.11
C ARG A 99 -25.06 -20.41 18.07
N LEU A 100 -26.00 -21.33 18.26
CA LEU A 100 -26.29 -22.45 17.39
C LEU A 100 -27.72 -22.31 16.84
N GLY A 101 -27.87 -22.30 15.51
CA GLY A 101 -29.20 -22.19 14.89
C GLY A 101 -30.11 -23.40 15.14
N ARG A 102 -29.59 -24.62 14.93
CA ARG A 102 -30.35 -25.87 15.07
C ARG A 102 -29.47 -27.01 15.59
N VAL A 103 -29.89 -27.66 16.66
CA VAL A 103 -29.20 -28.79 17.29
C VAL A 103 -30.17 -29.95 17.51
N GLU A 104 -29.81 -31.15 17.11
CA GLU A 104 -30.55 -32.38 17.37
C GLU A 104 -29.91 -33.11 18.56
N LEU A 105 -30.67 -33.37 19.62
CA LEU A 105 -30.22 -34.03 20.83
C LEU A 105 -30.61 -35.51 20.78
N ASN A 106 -29.62 -36.37 21.03
CA ASN A 106 -29.81 -37.81 21.12
C ASN A 106 -30.07 -38.19 22.58
N LEU A 107 -31.22 -38.82 22.82
CA LEU A 107 -31.67 -39.15 24.17
C LEU A 107 -31.56 -40.64 24.44
N ASN A 108 -31.03 -40.99 25.60
CA ASN A 108 -31.02 -42.37 26.11
C ASN A 108 -32.19 -42.56 27.09
N TRP A 109 -33.39 -42.78 26.54
CA TRP A 109 -34.63 -42.93 27.33
C TRP A 109 -34.63 -44.14 28.26
N LEU A 110 -33.86 -45.19 27.94
CA LEU A 110 -33.77 -46.41 28.75
C LEU A 110 -32.76 -46.27 29.89
N GLY A 111 -31.60 -45.65 29.64
CA GLY A 111 -30.56 -45.41 30.66
C GLY A 111 -30.99 -44.45 31.77
N TRP A 112 -31.95 -43.55 31.50
CA TRP A 112 -32.52 -42.65 32.53
C TRP A 112 -33.03 -43.40 33.77
N ARG A 113 -33.60 -44.59 33.57
CA ARG A 113 -34.20 -45.40 34.63
C ARG A 113 -33.15 -46.03 35.56
N GLU A 114 -31.90 -46.07 35.10
CA GLU A 114 -30.73 -46.65 35.79
C GLU A 114 -29.81 -45.56 36.37
N GLY A 115 -30.22 -44.29 36.33
CA GLY A 115 -29.42 -43.16 36.82
C GLY A 115 -28.39 -42.65 35.82
N GLU A 116 -28.42 -43.11 34.56
CA GLU A 116 -27.56 -42.61 33.49
C GLU A 116 -28.06 -41.26 32.94
N PRO A 117 -27.17 -40.43 32.36
CA PRO A 117 -27.56 -39.16 31.77
C PRO A 117 -28.54 -39.33 30.60
N ILE A 118 -29.55 -38.47 30.51
CA ILE A 118 -30.60 -38.56 29.49
C ILE A 118 -30.06 -38.09 28.14
N VAL A 119 -29.16 -37.11 28.12
CA VAL A 119 -28.54 -36.61 26.89
C VAL A 119 -27.25 -37.38 26.59
N ALA A 120 -27.33 -38.33 25.65
CA ALA A 120 -26.20 -39.19 25.23
C ALA A 120 -25.33 -38.54 24.14
N GLY A 121 -25.86 -37.56 23.41
CA GLY A 121 -25.11 -36.87 22.36
C GLY A 121 -25.88 -35.72 21.75
N ALA A 122 -25.22 -35.01 20.85
CA ALA A 122 -25.80 -33.94 20.06
C ALA A 122 -25.29 -33.99 18.62
N GLN A 123 -26.15 -33.65 17.68
CA GLN A 123 -25.88 -33.61 16.26
C GLN A 123 -26.26 -32.24 15.69
N LEU A 124 -25.31 -31.58 15.03
CA LEU A 124 -25.54 -30.40 14.22
C LEU A 124 -25.74 -30.85 12.78
N ARG A 125 -26.79 -30.37 12.11
CA ARG A 125 -27.07 -30.64 10.69
C ARG A 125 -27.32 -29.32 10.00
N ASP A 126 -26.41 -28.94 9.11
CA ASP A 126 -26.46 -27.69 8.34
C ASP A 126 -26.76 -26.47 9.23
N ALA A 127 -26.02 -26.36 10.33
CA ALA A 127 -26.22 -25.30 11.30
C ALA A 127 -25.27 -24.13 11.01
N ASP A 128 -25.76 -22.92 11.25
CA ASP A 128 -24.90 -21.74 11.37
C ASP A 128 -24.47 -21.59 12.82
N VAL A 129 -23.16 -21.44 13.01
CA VAL A 129 -22.52 -21.32 14.31
C VAL A 129 -21.81 -19.98 14.39
N ALA A 130 -22.15 -19.18 15.39
CA ALA A 130 -21.50 -17.90 15.64
C ALA A 130 -20.80 -17.92 17.01
N TRP A 131 -19.52 -17.59 17.02
CA TRP A 131 -18.70 -17.39 18.21
C TRP A 131 -18.41 -15.88 18.38
N PRO A 132 -19.06 -15.21 19.34
CA PRO A 132 -18.71 -13.83 19.67
C PRO A 132 -17.36 -13.80 20.38
N LEU A 133 -16.37 -13.13 19.79
CA LEU A 133 -15.02 -13.03 20.32
C LEU A 133 -14.83 -11.83 21.27
N GLY A 134 -15.80 -10.92 21.31
CA GLY A 134 -15.76 -9.66 22.05
C GLY A 134 -15.73 -8.44 21.13
N GLU A 135 -16.04 -7.25 21.66
CA GLU A 135 -15.99 -5.95 20.94
C GLU A 135 -16.78 -5.90 19.61
N GLY A 136 -17.87 -6.66 19.48
CA GLY A 136 -18.67 -6.72 18.25
C GLY A 136 -18.02 -7.52 17.11
N VAL A 137 -16.94 -8.27 17.40
CA VAL A 137 -16.31 -9.21 16.46
C VAL A 137 -16.93 -10.60 16.65
N GLU A 138 -17.47 -11.16 15.58
CA GLU A 138 -18.06 -12.50 15.56
C GLU A 138 -17.34 -13.38 14.53
N MET A 139 -16.89 -14.56 14.95
CA MET A 139 -16.45 -15.62 14.04
C MET A 139 -17.67 -16.46 13.65
N THR A 140 -17.94 -16.58 12.36
CA THR A 140 -19.09 -17.35 11.86
C THR A 140 -18.65 -18.55 11.04
N ALA A 141 -19.18 -19.71 11.37
CA ALA A 141 -19.12 -20.92 10.56
C ALA A 141 -20.49 -21.22 9.98
N ARG A 142 -20.51 -21.60 8.70
CA ARG A 142 -21.73 -21.98 7.98
C ARG A 142 -21.71 -23.45 7.61
N ARG A 143 -22.89 -24.01 7.35
CA ARG A 143 -23.05 -25.40 6.90
C ARG A 143 -22.38 -26.39 7.86
N VAL A 144 -22.50 -26.14 9.16
CA VAL A 144 -21.83 -26.94 10.18
C VAL A 144 -22.58 -28.25 10.37
N GLU A 145 -21.88 -29.35 10.16
CA GLU A 145 -22.32 -30.70 10.48
C GLU A 145 -21.43 -31.26 11.57
N ALA A 146 -21.97 -31.58 12.74
CA ALA A 146 -21.18 -32.12 13.83
C ALA A 146 -21.87 -33.28 14.51
N VAL A 147 -21.11 -34.25 14.98
CA VAL A 147 -21.59 -35.38 15.77
C VAL A 147 -20.78 -35.44 17.06
N MET A 148 -21.46 -35.14 18.17
CA MET A 148 -20.90 -35.10 19.52
C MET A 148 -21.49 -36.25 20.33
N GLU A 149 -20.63 -37.01 21.00
CA GLU A 149 -21.00 -38.03 21.98
C GLU A 149 -20.65 -37.50 23.37
N PHE A 150 -21.63 -37.54 24.28
CA PHE A 150 -21.42 -37.14 25.66
C PHE A 150 -21.25 -38.38 26.53
N ARG A 151 -20.10 -38.46 27.20
CA ARG A 151 -19.78 -39.47 28.20
C ARG A 151 -19.64 -38.80 29.56
N PRO A 152 -19.67 -39.55 30.68
CA PRO A 152 -19.71 -38.96 32.02
C PRO A 152 -18.63 -37.90 32.30
N ASN A 153 -17.42 -38.10 31.78
CA ASN A 153 -16.27 -37.20 32.00
C ASN A 153 -15.63 -36.68 30.69
N GLU A 154 -16.22 -36.94 29.51
CA GLU A 154 -15.65 -36.48 28.24
C GLU A 154 -16.73 -36.16 27.21
N ILE A 155 -16.49 -35.13 26.39
CA ILE A 155 -17.23 -34.83 25.18
C ILE A 155 -16.35 -35.22 24.00
N ARG A 156 -16.81 -36.19 23.20
CA ARG A 156 -16.08 -36.63 22.00
C ARG A 156 -16.72 -36.07 20.75
N LEU A 157 -15.97 -35.26 20.00
CA LEU A 157 -16.36 -34.82 18.67
C LEU A 157 -15.89 -35.86 17.65
N LYS A 158 -16.81 -36.73 17.21
CA LYS A 158 -16.49 -37.79 16.23
C LYS A 158 -16.24 -37.24 14.84
N ARG A 159 -16.96 -36.18 14.48
CA ARG A 159 -16.88 -35.52 13.18
C ARG A 159 -17.48 -34.14 13.33
N GLY A 160 -16.73 -33.10 13.01
CA GLY A 160 -17.20 -31.75 12.76
C GLY A 160 -16.79 -31.36 11.35
N ARG A 161 -17.72 -30.86 10.56
CA ARG A 161 -17.49 -30.26 9.25
C ARG A 161 -18.16 -28.91 9.20
N GLY A 162 -17.63 -27.98 8.43
CA GLY A 162 -18.26 -26.69 8.21
C GLY A 162 -17.40 -25.81 7.32
N GLN A 163 -17.83 -24.56 7.14
CA GLN A 163 -17.07 -23.58 6.37
C GLN A 163 -16.86 -22.30 7.16
N ILE A 164 -15.59 -21.85 7.27
CA ILE A 164 -15.21 -20.58 7.93
C ILE A 164 -14.39 -19.76 6.94
N LEU A 165 -14.78 -18.51 6.68
CA LEU A 165 -14.07 -17.59 5.76
C LEU A 165 -13.78 -18.20 4.37
N GLY A 166 -14.63 -19.11 3.90
CA GLY A 166 -14.44 -19.81 2.63
C GLY A 166 -13.62 -21.11 2.72
N PHE A 167 -13.02 -21.44 3.87
CA PHE A 167 -12.24 -22.65 4.12
C PHE A 167 -13.13 -23.81 4.57
N ASP A 168 -12.85 -25.01 4.06
CA ASP A 168 -13.51 -26.25 4.45
C ASP A 168 -12.88 -26.80 5.74
N LEU A 169 -13.61 -26.74 6.83
CA LEU A 169 -13.16 -27.14 8.16
C LEU A 169 -13.55 -28.60 8.43
N ASN A 170 -12.60 -29.41 8.90
CA ASN A 170 -12.81 -30.73 9.48
C ASN A 170 -12.24 -30.75 10.90
N LEU A 171 -13.06 -31.05 11.89
CA LEU A 171 -12.70 -31.11 13.30
C LEU A 171 -12.96 -32.52 13.84
N GLN A 172 -12.05 -33.02 14.64
CA GLN A 172 -12.26 -34.22 15.45
C GLN A 172 -11.47 -34.09 16.75
N GLY A 173 -11.92 -34.75 17.82
CA GLY A 173 -11.19 -34.67 19.07
C GLY A 173 -11.98 -35.07 20.30
N ARG A 174 -11.32 -34.96 21.47
CA ARG A 174 -11.95 -35.15 22.78
C ARG A 174 -11.72 -33.94 23.67
N VAL A 175 -12.75 -33.62 24.47
CA VAL A 175 -12.70 -32.63 25.55
C VAL A 175 -13.02 -33.35 26.85
N GLY A 176 -12.04 -33.52 27.74
CA GLY A 176 -12.25 -34.03 29.10
C GLY A 176 -12.94 -32.97 29.96
N LEU A 177 -14.03 -33.33 30.65
CA LEU A 177 -14.78 -32.44 31.53
C LEU A 177 -14.27 -32.57 32.97
N GLY A 178 -13.50 -31.59 33.45
CA GLY A 178 -13.19 -31.43 34.87
C GLY A 178 -14.29 -30.64 35.59
N ALA A 179 -14.71 -31.09 36.77
CA ALA A 179 -15.76 -30.43 37.54
C ALA A 179 -15.33 -29.03 38.02
N GLY A 180 -16.08 -27.99 37.62
CA GLY A 180 -16.17 -26.74 38.40
C GLY A 180 -15.19 -25.60 38.08
N ARG A 181 -14.61 -25.51 36.89
CA ARG A 181 -13.85 -24.30 36.48
C ARG A 181 -14.54 -23.54 35.34
N GLU A 182 -14.72 -22.24 35.54
CA GLU A 182 -15.18 -21.30 34.52
C GLU A 182 -14.17 -21.22 33.36
N VAL A 183 -14.66 -21.29 32.12
CA VAL A 183 -13.84 -21.10 30.92
C VAL A 183 -13.20 -19.71 30.96
N ALA A 184 -11.86 -19.67 30.91
CA ALA A 184 -11.09 -18.43 30.96
C ALA A 184 -11.61 -17.35 29.99
N PRO A 185 -11.53 -16.05 30.36
CA PRO A 185 -11.94 -14.96 29.47
C PRO A 185 -11.25 -15.03 28.11
N PRO A 186 -11.93 -14.66 27.00
CA PRO A 186 -11.27 -14.55 25.71
C PRO A 186 -10.18 -13.49 25.87
N ASN A 187 -8.97 -13.80 25.42
CA ASN A 187 -7.86 -12.86 25.47
C ASN A 187 -8.21 -11.63 24.60
N GLU A 188 -7.99 -10.41 25.11
CA GLU A 188 -8.24 -9.15 24.37
C GLU A 188 -7.48 -9.07 23.04
N LEU A 189 -6.41 -9.85 22.87
CA LEU A 189 -5.63 -9.92 21.64
C LEU A 189 -6.32 -10.70 20.51
N PHE A 190 -7.20 -11.65 20.84
CA PHE A 190 -7.77 -12.56 19.86
C PHE A 190 -8.73 -11.87 18.86
N PRO A 191 -9.60 -10.93 19.27
CA PRO A 191 -10.42 -10.13 18.34
C PRO A 191 -9.59 -9.33 17.34
N THR A 192 -8.49 -8.70 17.78
CA THR A 192 -7.60 -7.93 16.90
C THR A 192 -6.94 -8.82 15.86
N ILE A 193 -6.36 -9.95 16.30
CA ILE A 193 -5.74 -10.93 15.41
C ILE A 193 -6.76 -11.47 14.39
N TRP A 194 -7.96 -11.84 14.85
CA TRP A 194 -9.01 -12.34 13.97
C TRP A 194 -9.39 -11.34 12.88
N ARG A 195 -9.50 -10.06 13.25
CA ARG A 195 -9.90 -8.99 12.33
C ARG A 195 -8.84 -8.75 11.24
N ASP A 196 -7.57 -8.84 11.58
CA ASP A 196 -6.46 -8.74 10.63
C ASP A 196 -6.40 -9.98 9.72
N VAL A 197 -6.58 -11.18 10.28
CA VAL A 197 -6.65 -12.44 9.52
C VAL A 197 -7.82 -12.41 8.54
N GLU A 198 -9.01 -12.00 8.99
CA GLU A 198 -10.20 -11.90 8.15
C GLU A 198 -9.98 -10.92 6.99
N LYS A 199 -9.35 -9.77 7.24
CA LYS A 199 -9.05 -8.76 6.22
C LYS A 199 -8.15 -9.32 5.11
N GLU A 200 -7.13 -10.09 5.47
CA GLU A 200 -6.20 -10.65 4.49
C GLU A 200 -6.78 -11.87 3.76
N LEU A 201 -7.42 -12.79 4.49
CA LEU A 201 -8.00 -14.02 3.92
C LEU A 201 -9.23 -13.77 3.05
N LYS A 202 -9.97 -12.67 3.25
CA LYS A 202 -11.06 -12.25 2.34
C LYS A 202 -10.62 -12.07 0.90
N ASN A 203 -9.34 -11.80 0.65
CA ASN A 203 -8.79 -11.63 -0.69
C ASN A 203 -8.29 -12.94 -1.30
N LEU A 204 -8.46 -14.07 -0.62
CA LEU A 204 -8.13 -15.40 -1.12
C LEU A 204 -9.31 -15.97 -1.91
N GLY A 205 -9.14 -16.02 -3.23
CA GLY A 205 -10.04 -16.71 -4.15
C GLY A 205 -9.58 -18.12 -4.49
N GLY A 206 -10.32 -18.77 -5.39
CA GLY A 206 -10.06 -20.14 -5.83
C GLY A 206 -10.80 -21.20 -5.00
N PRO A 207 -10.39 -22.47 -5.09
CA PRO A 207 -10.97 -23.56 -4.33
C PRO A 207 -10.81 -23.36 -2.82
N ALA A 208 -11.82 -23.71 -2.03
CA ALA A 208 -11.78 -23.65 -0.57
C ALA A 208 -10.58 -24.47 -0.02
N PRO A 209 -9.61 -23.85 0.67
CA PRO A 209 -8.58 -24.63 1.35
C PRO A 209 -9.20 -25.43 2.49
N ARG A 210 -8.62 -26.60 2.77
CA ARG A 210 -9.08 -27.50 3.83
C ARG A 210 -8.29 -27.26 5.10
N ILE A 211 -8.98 -27.16 6.23
CA ILE A 211 -8.41 -27.11 7.57
C ILE A 211 -8.83 -28.40 8.28
N GLN A 212 -7.88 -29.18 8.77
CA GLN A 212 -8.10 -30.33 9.61
C GLN A 212 -7.53 -30.03 11.00
N VAL A 213 -8.33 -30.22 12.03
CA VAL A 213 -7.88 -30.08 13.42
C VAL A 213 -8.22 -31.35 14.17
N ASP A 214 -7.20 -31.96 14.74
CA ASP A 214 -7.34 -33.03 15.73
C ASP A 214 -6.96 -32.45 17.09
N PHE A 215 -7.83 -32.56 18.09
CA PHE A 215 -7.57 -31.98 19.40
C PHE A 215 -7.88 -32.95 20.54
N ASP A 216 -7.11 -32.80 21.61
CA ASP A 216 -7.18 -33.59 22.82
C ASP A 216 -6.93 -32.66 24.01
N VAL A 217 -8.01 -32.22 24.65
CA VAL A 217 -7.96 -31.18 25.67
C VAL A 217 -8.69 -31.65 26.92
N GLU A 218 -8.09 -31.42 28.09
CA GLU A 218 -8.77 -31.59 29.38
C GLU A 218 -9.11 -30.20 29.94
N VAL A 219 -10.38 -29.96 30.30
CA VAL A 219 -10.87 -28.64 30.72
C VAL A 219 -10.20 -28.14 32.00
N ASP A 220 -9.75 -29.05 32.86
CA ASP A 220 -8.98 -28.78 34.08
C ASP A 220 -7.50 -28.46 33.82
N GLN A 221 -6.95 -28.91 32.68
CA GLN A 221 -5.56 -28.72 32.26
C GLN A 221 -5.49 -28.18 30.82
N MET A 222 -6.16 -27.05 30.53
CA MET A 222 -6.10 -26.44 29.20
C MET A 222 -4.67 -26.12 28.73
N GLU A 223 -3.74 -25.90 29.66
CA GLU A 223 -2.30 -25.75 29.39
C GLU A 223 -1.60 -26.99 28.82
N ASN A 224 -2.14 -28.19 29.09
CA ASN A 224 -1.62 -29.48 28.61
C ASN A 224 -2.38 -30.00 27.38
N GLY A 225 -3.38 -29.26 26.90
CA GLY A 225 -4.15 -29.62 25.73
C GLY A 225 -3.28 -29.73 24.49
N LYS A 226 -3.49 -30.80 23.70
CA LYS A 226 -2.79 -31.06 22.45
C LYS A 226 -3.71 -30.80 21.28
N ALA A 227 -3.22 -30.16 20.23
CA ALA A 227 -3.93 -30.06 18.96
C ALA A 227 -2.97 -30.11 17.78
N GLU A 228 -3.29 -30.90 16.76
CA GLU A 228 -2.62 -30.86 15.47
C GLU A 228 -3.52 -30.12 14.48
N ILE A 229 -2.98 -29.11 13.82
CA ILE A 229 -3.65 -28.28 12.83
C ILE A 229 -2.96 -28.49 11.49
N LEU A 230 -3.71 -28.93 10.50
CA LEU A 230 -3.27 -29.11 9.12
C LEU A 230 -4.10 -28.22 8.21
N VAL A 231 -3.46 -27.33 7.45
CA VAL A 231 -4.11 -26.54 6.41
C VAL A 231 -3.52 -26.95 5.07
N SER A 232 -4.38 -27.33 4.13
CA SER A 232 -3.98 -27.75 2.78
C SER A 232 -4.84 -27.05 1.73
N GLY A 233 -4.23 -26.40 0.75
CA GLY A 233 -4.92 -25.72 -0.34
C GLY A 233 -4.20 -25.91 -1.68
N GLN A 234 -4.95 -25.88 -2.79
CA GLN A 234 -4.40 -25.97 -4.14
C GLN A 234 -5.13 -25.05 -5.11
N GLY A 235 -4.38 -24.37 -5.97
CA GLY A 235 -4.92 -23.46 -6.98
C GLY A 235 -5.62 -22.23 -6.41
N ASN A 236 -5.17 -21.75 -5.25
CA ASN A 236 -5.69 -20.55 -4.61
C ASN A 236 -5.15 -19.29 -5.29
N VAL A 237 -5.88 -18.18 -5.19
CA VAL A 237 -5.45 -16.90 -5.79
C VAL A 237 -5.57 -15.79 -4.76
N TRP A 238 -4.44 -15.18 -4.39
CA TRP A 238 -4.41 -14.04 -3.47
C TRP A 238 -4.05 -12.76 -4.23
N ARG A 239 -4.99 -11.81 -4.31
CA ARG A 239 -4.78 -10.51 -5.01
C ARG A 239 -4.19 -10.65 -6.43
N GLY A 240 -4.58 -11.70 -7.16
CA GLY A 240 -4.08 -12.01 -8.50
C GLY A 240 -2.78 -12.81 -8.56
N VAL A 241 -2.18 -13.15 -7.42
CA VAL A 241 -1.03 -14.05 -7.30
C VAL A 241 -1.54 -15.48 -7.11
N GLU A 242 -1.07 -16.41 -7.93
CA GLU A 242 -1.47 -17.82 -7.86
C GLU A 242 -0.65 -18.57 -6.79
N PHE A 243 -1.35 -19.11 -5.80
CA PHE A 243 -0.83 -20.04 -4.80
C PHE A 243 -1.17 -21.46 -5.27
N ARG A 244 -0.19 -22.14 -5.87
CA ARG A 244 -0.36 -23.49 -6.40
C ARG A 244 -0.63 -24.51 -5.30
N GLN A 245 0.05 -24.34 -4.17
CA GLN A 245 -0.04 -25.21 -3.02
C GLN A 245 0.11 -24.39 -1.75
N ILE A 246 -0.69 -24.71 -0.73
CA ILE A 246 -0.57 -24.17 0.62
C ILE A 246 -0.53 -25.38 1.53
N ASP A 247 0.54 -25.52 2.31
CA ASP A 247 0.66 -26.55 3.34
C ASP A 247 1.11 -25.91 4.65
N VAL A 248 0.27 -26.02 5.66
CA VAL A 248 0.58 -25.56 7.01
C VAL A 248 0.35 -26.71 7.97
N ARG A 249 1.35 -27.01 8.79
CA ARG A 249 1.27 -27.94 9.90
C ARG A 249 1.72 -27.22 11.16
N ALA A 250 0.84 -27.20 12.15
CA ALA A 250 1.15 -26.65 13.46
C ALA A 250 0.66 -27.59 14.56
N THR A 251 1.46 -27.71 15.61
CA THR A 251 1.15 -28.52 16.79
C THR A 251 1.06 -27.60 18.00
N VAL A 252 -0.05 -27.67 18.72
CA VAL A 252 -0.25 -27.05 20.04
C VAL A 252 -0.07 -28.13 21.09
N GLY A 253 0.66 -27.85 22.15
CA GLY A 253 0.90 -28.78 23.25
C GLY A 253 1.87 -28.21 24.28
N ASP A 254 1.81 -28.73 25.51
CA ASP A 254 2.77 -28.44 26.58
C ASP A 254 2.97 -26.92 26.84
N GLY A 255 1.87 -26.16 26.81
CA GLY A 255 1.89 -24.71 27.01
C GLY A 255 2.46 -23.88 25.85
N GLY A 256 2.60 -24.46 24.65
CA GLY A 256 3.10 -23.77 23.47
C GLY A 256 2.48 -24.19 22.14
N LEU A 257 2.88 -23.50 21.08
CA LEU A 257 2.56 -23.76 19.68
C LEU A 257 3.89 -23.93 18.93
N ARG A 258 3.98 -24.96 18.09
CA ARG A 258 5.07 -25.16 17.15
C ARG A 258 4.51 -25.14 15.74
N LEU A 259 5.05 -24.28 14.89
CA LEU A 259 4.80 -24.27 13.47
C LEU A 259 5.82 -25.21 12.82
N ASP A 260 5.40 -26.46 12.62
CA ASP A 260 6.24 -27.53 12.10
C ASP A 260 6.61 -27.28 10.63
N GLN A 261 5.64 -26.79 9.86
CA GLN A 261 5.80 -26.49 8.45
C GLN A 261 4.81 -25.41 8.04
N PHE A 262 5.29 -24.39 7.35
CA PHE A 262 4.46 -23.48 6.59
C PHE A 262 5.10 -23.36 5.21
N GLN A 263 4.38 -23.72 4.16
CA GLN A 263 4.85 -23.65 2.79
C GLN A 263 3.75 -23.14 1.87
N ILE A 264 4.09 -22.16 1.04
CA ILE A 264 3.26 -21.68 -0.06
C ILE A 264 4.07 -21.91 -1.34
N GLY A 265 3.61 -22.84 -2.16
CA GLY A 265 4.13 -23.08 -3.50
C GLY A 265 3.55 -22.07 -4.49
N LEU A 266 4.43 -21.40 -5.25
CA LEU A 266 4.04 -20.37 -6.20
C LEU A 266 4.28 -20.86 -7.65
N GLY A 267 3.97 -20.00 -8.61
CA GLY A 267 4.25 -20.27 -10.02
C GLY A 267 5.72 -20.57 -10.28
N LYS A 268 6.59 -19.80 -9.62
CA LYS A 268 8.05 -19.96 -9.58
C LYS A 268 8.57 -19.69 -8.16
N GLY A 269 9.24 -20.68 -7.59
CA GLY A 269 9.70 -20.66 -6.19
C GLY A 269 8.55 -20.85 -5.20
N GLY A 270 8.80 -20.52 -3.95
CA GLY A 270 7.86 -20.62 -2.85
C GLY A 270 8.27 -19.79 -1.65
N ILE A 271 7.43 -19.82 -0.64
CA ILE A 271 7.66 -19.18 0.66
C ILE A 271 7.54 -20.28 1.71
N GLY A 272 8.50 -20.35 2.61
CA GLY A 272 8.50 -21.28 3.73
C GLY A 272 8.73 -20.58 5.07
N ALA A 273 8.15 -21.14 6.13
CA ALA A 273 8.40 -20.69 7.49
C ALA A 273 8.28 -21.83 8.50
N ASN A 274 8.96 -21.68 9.62
CA ASN A 274 8.96 -22.56 10.78
C ASN A 274 9.07 -21.68 12.03
N GLY A 275 8.56 -22.15 13.16
CA GLY A 275 8.58 -21.32 14.36
C GLY A 275 7.98 -21.97 15.58
N TRP A 276 8.01 -21.24 16.67
CA TRP A 276 7.44 -21.67 17.94
C TRP A 276 6.95 -20.47 18.76
N ALA A 277 6.03 -20.73 19.67
CA ALA A 277 5.47 -19.75 20.57
C ALA A 277 5.19 -20.43 21.91
N ASN A 278 5.74 -19.89 23.00
CA ASN A 278 5.50 -20.37 24.36
C ASN A 278 4.47 -19.45 25.03
N PHE A 279 3.28 -19.96 25.30
CA PHE A 279 2.18 -19.20 25.88
C PHE A 279 2.43 -18.85 27.35
N ASN A 280 3.19 -19.67 28.09
CA ASN A 280 3.54 -19.43 29.48
C ASN A 280 4.53 -18.26 29.61
N GLN A 281 5.59 -18.27 28.83
CA GLN A 281 6.60 -17.21 28.80
C GLN A 281 6.14 -15.97 28.01
N GLY A 282 5.18 -16.13 27.11
CA GLY A 282 4.71 -15.05 26.25
C GLY A 282 5.74 -14.61 25.21
N ARG A 283 6.47 -15.58 24.63
CA ARG A 283 7.55 -15.37 23.65
C ARG A 283 7.43 -16.33 22.49
N GLY A 284 7.86 -15.92 21.32
CA GLY A 284 7.86 -16.74 20.12
C GLY A 284 8.89 -16.28 19.12
N GLU A 285 9.12 -17.15 18.15
CA GLU A 285 10.12 -17.00 17.11
C GLU A 285 9.60 -17.60 15.81
N ILE A 286 9.83 -16.92 14.69
CA ILE A 286 9.52 -17.41 13.36
C ILE A 286 10.75 -17.21 12.47
N GLU A 287 11.25 -18.29 11.91
CA GLU A 287 12.20 -18.28 10.81
C GLU A 287 11.43 -18.40 9.49
N TYR A 288 11.85 -17.66 8.49
CA TYR A 288 11.24 -17.67 7.17
C TYR A 288 12.29 -17.66 6.07
N HIS A 289 11.93 -18.29 4.94
CA HIS A 289 12.71 -18.31 3.72
C HIS A 289 11.79 -18.17 2.51
N SER A 290 12.29 -17.60 1.43
CA SER A 290 11.55 -17.48 0.18
C SER A 290 12.54 -17.42 -0.97
N ASP A 291 12.23 -18.18 -2.02
CA ASP A 291 12.90 -18.16 -3.33
C ASP A 291 11.89 -17.76 -4.42
N ALA A 292 10.89 -16.96 -4.05
CA ALA A 292 9.79 -16.59 -4.93
C ALA A 292 10.22 -15.56 -5.99
N ASP A 293 9.89 -15.80 -7.27
CA ASP A 293 10.10 -14.80 -8.35
C ASP A 293 9.27 -13.53 -8.06
N LEU A 294 9.93 -12.38 -7.96
CA LEU A 294 9.25 -11.11 -7.62
C LEU A 294 8.20 -10.71 -8.67
N ALA A 295 8.39 -11.09 -9.94
CA ALA A 295 7.50 -10.66 -11.02
C ALA A 295 6.06 -11.15 -10.83
N GLN A 296 5.86 -12.27 -10.15
CA GLN A 296 4.53 -12.83 -9.90
C GLN A 296 3.71 -12.01 -8.90
N PHE A 297 4.35 -11.16 -8.09
CA PHE A 297 3.67 -10.27 -7.14
C PHE A 297 3.25 -8.94 -7.76
N ALA A 298 3.51 -8.70 -9.05
CA ALA A 298 3.10 -7.48 -9.74
C ALA A 298 1.61 -7.11 -9.56
N PRO A 299 0.64 -8.05 -9.58
CA PRO A 299 -0.78 -7.74 -9.31
C PRO A 299 -1.05 -7.16 -7.91
N ALA A 300 -0.21 -7.50 -6.94
CA ALA A 300 -0.31 -7.07 -5.53
C ALA A 300 0.67 -5.93 -5.17
N GLY A 301 1.45 -5.42 -6.14
CA GLY A 301 2.62 -4.58 -5.90
C GLY A 301 2.35 -3.10 -5.61
N GLY A 302 1.13 -2.60 -5.81
CA GLY A 302 0.80 -1.19 -5.61
C GLY A 302 1.68 -0.26 -6.45
N GLU A 303 2.38 0.69 -5.81
CA GLU A 303 3.31 1.61 -6.50
C GLU A 303 4.53 0.91 -7.13
N MET A 304 4.90 -0.28 -6.64
CA MET A 304 6.01 -1.08 -7.17
C MET A 304 5.62 -1.96 -8.36
N THR A 305 4.34 -1.94 -8.78
CA THR A 305 3.83 -2.79 -9.86
C THR A 305 4.68 -2.71 -11.12
N LEU A 306 5.17 -1.51 -11.49
CA LEU A 306 6.00 -1.33 -12.68
C LEU A 306 7.36 -2.03 -12.52
N GLY A 307 8.05 -1.80 -11.40
CA GLY A 307 9.31 -2.48 -11.07
C GLY A 307 9.17 -4.01 -11.05
N LEU A 308 8.12 -4.54 -10.42
CA LEU A 308 7.87 -5.99 -10.37
C LEU A 308 7.62 -6.56 -11.78
N ARG A 309 6.88 -5.87 -12.65
CA ARG A 309 6.64 -6.33 -14.02
C ARG A 309 7.90 -6.38 -14.87
N GLU A 310 8.80 -5.43 -14.67
CA GLU A 310 10.06 -5.31 -15.41
C GLU A 310 11.21 -6.11 -14.79
N TRP A 311 11.00 -6.67 -13.60
CA TRP A 311 11.97 -7.52 -12.92
C TRP A 311 12.15 -8.86 -13.62
N ARG A 312 13.40 -9.23 -13.92
CA ARG A 312 13.75 -10.58 -14.39
C ARG A 312 15.03 -10.99 -13.70
N SER A 313 15.03 -12.11 -13.00
CA SER A 313 16.25 -12.65 -12.40
C SER A 313 16.62 -13.99 -13.03
N VAL A 314 17.92 -14.26 -13.15
CA VAL A 314 18.44 -15.54 -13.68
C VAL A 314 18.09 -16.67 -12.71
N GLN A 315 18.33 -16.41 -11.42
CA GLN A 315 17.88 -17.24 -10.31
C GLN A 315 16.85 -16.47 -9.49
N PRO A 316 15.87 -17.13 -8.86
CA PRO A 316 14.95 -16.44 -7.99
C PRO A 316 15.67 -15.73 -6.84
N PRO A 317 15.16 -14.57 -6.37
CA PRO A 317 15.71 -13.88 -5.21
C PRO A 317 15.57 -14.73 -3.95
N GLU A 318 16.62 -14.80 -3.15
CA GLU A 318 16.63 -15.46 -1.85
C GLU A 318 16.34 -14.43 -0.75
N LEU A 319 15.22 -14.61 -0.08
CA LEU A 319 14.82 -13.84 1.09
C LEU A 319 14.86 -14.78 2.30
N TRP A 320 15.60 -14.39 3.33
CA TRP A 320 15.68 -15.14 4.59
C TRP A 320 15.57 -14.20 5.77
N GLY A 321 15.00 -14.66 6.87
CA GLY A 321 15.03 -13.91 8.12
C GLY A 321 14.42 -14.63 9.29
N GLN A 322 14.49 -13.96 10.43
CA GLN A 322 14.06 -14.45 11.73
C GLN A 322 13.36 -13.31 12.47
N VAL A 323 12.23 -13.62 13.10
CA VAL A 323 11.43 -12.69 13.88
C VAL A 323 11.26 -13.26 15.28
N GLU A 324 11.79 -12.57 16.28
CA GLU A 324 11.53 -12.84 17.70
C GLU A 324 10.50 -11.84 18.21
N PHE A 325 9.53 -12.30 19.00
CA PHE A 325 8.47 -11.45 19.53
C PHE A 325 7.99 -11.90 20.91
N GLY A 326 7.61 -10.94 21.74
CA GLY A 326 7.03 -11.15 23.07
C GLY A 326 5.71 -10.40 23.24
N TRP A 327 4.77 -10.97 24.00
CA TRP A 327 3.43 -10.39 24.22
C TRP A 327 2.99 -10.29 25.68
N LYS A 328 3.79 -10.79 26.64
CA LYS A 328 3.55 -10.64 28.10
C LYS A 328 4.37 -9.47 28.69
N GLU A 329 5.09 -9.72 29.79
CA GLU A 329 5.76 -8.70 30.61
C GLU A 329 6.84 -7.92 29.84
N ASN A 330 7.49 -8.55 28.86
CA ASN A 330 8.40 -7.87 27.93
C ASN A 330 7.91 -8.04 26.49
N ARG A 331 7.38 -6.96 25.92
CA ARG A 331 6.96 -6.90 24.50
C ARG A 331 8.16 -6.64 23.59
N ASP A 332 9.16 -7.52 23.70
CA ASP A 332 10.33 -7.49 22.85
C ASP A 332 9.93 -7.83 21.42
N PHE A 333 10.57 -7.20 20.45
CA PHE A 333 10.43 -7.52 19.05
C PHE A 333 11.80 -7.37 18.41
N LEU A 334 12.22 -8.33 17.61
CA LEU A 334 13.44 -8.27 16.82
C LEU A 334 13.15 -8.95 15.49
N TRP A 335 13.48 -8.27 14.41
CA TRP A 335 13.37 -8.79 13.06
C TRP A 335 14.70 -8.61 12.35
N LEU A 336 15.31 -9.74 12.02
CA LEU A 336 16.52 -9.86 11.22
C LEU A 336 16.11 -10.37 9.84
N GLY A 337 16.57 -9.72 8.77
CA GLY A 337 16.27 -10.17 7.43
C GLY A 337 17.38 -9.85 6.45
N ARG A 338 17.45 -10.64 5.39
CA ARG A 338 18.35 -10.42 4.26
C ARG A 338 17.67 -10.78 2.95
N LEU A 339 17.86 -9.93 1.95
CA LEU A 339 17.53 -10.21 0.56
C LEU A 339 18.83 -10.34 -0.22
N GLN A 340 18.97 -11.45 -0.93
CA GLN A 340 20.09 -11.73 -1.82
C GLN A 340 19.55 -12.08 -3.21
N VAL A 341 20.11 -11.43 -4.22
CA VAL A 341 19.76 -11.67 -5.62
C VAL A 341 21.07 -11.83 -6.38
N GLY A 342 21.17 -12.90 -7.17
CA GLY A 342 22.22 -13.02 -8.18
C GLY A 342 21.96 -12.09 -9.37
N GLU A 343 22.32 -12.52 -10.58
CA GLU A 343 22.14 -11.69 -11.75
C GLU A 343 20.65 -11.40 -12.02
N PHE A 344 20.34 -10.11 -12.20
CA PHE A 344 18.98 -9.66 -12.48
C PHE A 344 18.96 -8.48 -13.43
N GLN A 345 17.82 -8.30 -14.09
CA GLN A 345 17.49 -7.19 -14.95
C GLN A 345 16.29 -6.46 -14.34
N SER A 346 16.38 -5.13 -14.33
CA SER A 346 15.27 -4.26 -13.98
C SER A 346 15.19 -3.16 -15.02
N GLY A 347 14.05 -3.08 -15.71
CA GLY A 347 13.90 -2.24 -16.89
C GLY A 347 14.91 -2.61 -17.99
N LYS A 348 15.68 -1.63 -18.44
CA LYS A 348 16.69 -1.83 -19.50
C LYS A 348 18.09 -2.18 -18.96
N SER A 349 18.31 -2.07 -17.65
CA SER A 349 19.64 -2.26 -17.05
C SER A 349 19.76 -3.65 -16.43
N SER A 350 20.95 -4.24 -16.57
CA SER A 350 21.31 -5.53 -15.96
C SER A 350 22.30 -5.32 -14.82
N TYR A 351 22.13 -6.08 -13.76
CA TYR A 351 22.90 -6.04 -12.52
C TYR A 351 23.45 -7.43 -12.21
N ARG A 352 24.59 -7.48 -11.53
CA ARG A 352 25.28 -8.71 -11.14
C ARG A 352 24.73 -9.29 -9.84
N SER A 353 24.44 -8.43 -8.86
CA SER A 353 23.87 -8.86 -7.60
C SER A 353 23.22 -7.73 -6.83
N LEU A 354 22.28 -8.08 -5.95
CA LEU A 354 21.74 -7.22 -4.92
C LEU A 354 21.87 -7.93 -3.57
N PHE A 355 22.39 -7.22 -2.58
CA PHE A 355 22.45 -7.69 -1.20
C PHE A 355 21.87 -6.60 -0.29
N PHE A 356 20.85 -6.93 0.48
CA PHE A 356 20.16 -5.98 1.35
C PHE A 356 19.82 -6.63 2.71
N PRO A 357 20.70 -6.50 3.71
CA PRO A 357 20.43 -6.96 5.08
C PRO A 357 19.81 -5.86 5.92
N TRP A 358 18.84 -6.20 6.77
CA TRP A 358 18.25 -5.28 7.74
C TRP A 358 18.06 -5.94 9.10
N VAL A 359 18.01 -5.09 10.13
CA VAL A 359 17.59 -5.44 11.48
C VAL A 359 16.70 -4.35 12.05
N THR A 360 15.64 -4.74 12.75
CA THR A 360 14.75 -3.79 13.42
C THR A 360 14.16 -4.38 14.69
N ASN A 361 13.96 -3.55 15.71
CA ASN A 361 13.18 -3.92 16.89
C ASN A 361 11.83 -3.18 16.94
N GLY A 362 11.35 -2.72 15.79
CA GLY A 362 10.13 -1.92 15.63
C GLY A 362 10.31 -0.44 15.96
N LYS A 363 11.33 -0.09 16.77
CA LYS A 363 11.70 1.31 17.07
C LYS A 363 13.00 1.69 16.36
N LYS A 364 14.05 0.92 16.60
CA LYS A 364 15.36 1.02 15.95
C LYS A 364 15.33 0.25 14.65
N TRP A 365 15.98 0.78 13.64
CA TRP A 365 16.11 0.13 12.34
C TRP A 365 17.52 0.36 11.81
N MET A 366 18.12 -0.66 11.20
CA MET A 366 19.48 -0.57 10.67
C MET A 366 19.65 -1.45 9.45
N VAL A 367 20.35 -0.91 8.46
CA VAL A 367 20.84 -1.57 7.26
C VAL A 367 22.33 -1.26 7.15
N GLN A 368 23.16 -2.29 7.19
CA GLN A 368 24.61 -2.17 7.07
C GLN A 368 25.12 -3.05 5.94
N GLY A 369 25.82 -2.43 4.98
CA GLY A 369 26.41 -3.15 3.87
C GLY A 369 25.40 -3.55 2.79
N ALA A 370 24.32 -2.78 2.60
CA ALA A 370 23.48 -2.98 1.43
C ALA A 370 24.24 -2.57 0.17
N LYS A 371 24.20 -3.42 -0.85
CA LYS A 371 24.96 -3.26 -2.08
C LYS A 371 24.16 -3.67 -3.31
N ILE A 372 24.36 -2.93 -4.40
CA ILE A 372 23.93 -3.32 -5.74
C ILE A 372 25.16 -3.27 -6.64
N GLU A 373 25.49 -4.38 -7.28
CA GLU A 373 26.60 -4.45 -8.23
C GLU A 373 26.05 -4.37 -9.65
N GLY A 374 26.44 -3.34 -10.39
CA GLY A 374 26.13 -3.20 -11.81
C GLY A 374 27.09 -4.01 -12.68
N ARG A 375 26.84 -3.99 -14.01
CA ARG A 375 27.89 -4.39 -14.97
C ARG A 375 29.07 -3.41 -14.95
N GLU A 376 28.73 -2.14 -14.78
CA GLU A 376 29.64 -1.01 -14.62
C GLU A 376 29.19 -0.23 -13.39
N GLY A 377 30.11 -0.04 -12.44
CA GLY A 377 29.82 0.63 -11.16
C GLY A 377 29.03 -0.21 -10.15
N GLY A 378 28.72 0.42 -9.03
CA GLY A 378 27.99 -0.15 -7.90
C GLY A 378 27.33 0.92 -7.04
N LEU A 379 26.45 0.46 -6.16
CA LEU A 379 25.80 1.28 -5.14
C LEU A 379 26.06 0.65 -3.77
N ASP A 380 26.61 1.43 -2.85
CA ASP A 380 26.74 1.10 -1.43
C ASP A 380 25.78 1.99 -0.62
N PHE A 381 25.01 1.34 0.27
CA PHE A 381 24.02 2.01 1.11
C PHE A 381 24.12 1.53 2.56
N GLN A 382 24.09 2.47 3.48
CA GLN A 382 24.00 2.21 4.92
C GLN A 382 23.04 3.21 5.55
N LEU A 383 22.22 2.75 6.48
CA LEU A 383 21.25 3.61 7.16
C LEU A 383 20.93 3.02 8.55
N SER A 384 20.85 3.86 9.56
CA SER A 384 20.55 3.51 10.94
C SER A 384 19.62 4.55 11.56
N PHE A 385 18.66 4.09 12.34
CA PHE A 385 17.75 4.92 13.12
C PHE A 385 17.68 4.40 14.56
N ASP A 386 17.85 5.30 15.53
CA ASP A 386 17.90 4.96 16.96
C ASP A 386 16.52 4.77 17.63
N GLY A 387 15.43 5.02 16.88
CA GLY A 387 14.06 4.93 17.39
C GLY A 387 13.57 6.15 18.13
N LYS A 388 14.36 7.22 18.24
CA LYS A 388 13.99 8.46 18.90
C LYS A 388 14.04 9.63 17.93
N ALA A 389 15.25 10.03 17.54
CA ALA A 389 15.47 11.22 16.73
C ALA A 389 16.85 11.24 16.05
N ASP A 390 17.51 10.10 15.92
CA ASP A 390 18.83 10.01 15.28
C ASP A 390 18.78 9.05 14.10
N LEU A 391 18.51 9.61 12.91
CA LEU A 391 18.63 8.94 11.62
C LEU A 391 19.99 9.32 11.02
N ARG A 392 20.78 8.32 10.63
CA ARG A 392 22.08 8.50 9.97
C ARG A 392 22.26 7.50 8.85
N GLY A 393 22.79 7.91 7.72
CA GLY A 393 23.09 7.00 6.62
C GLY A 393 24.10 7.58 5.65
N ASN A 394 24.61 6.73 4.77
CA ASN A 394 25.54 7.09 3.72
C ASN A 394 25.17 6.36 2.44
N VAL A 395 25.32 7.05 1.32
CA VAL A 395 25.09 6.53 -0.02
C VAL A 395 26.31 6.84 -0.86
N ARG A 396 26.83 5.83 -1.54
CA ARG A 396 27.83 6.00 -2.59
C ARG A 396 27.36 5.23 -3.81
N SER A 397 27.32 5.88 -4.97
CA SER A 397 26.87 5.25 -6.20
C SER A 397 27.64 5.78 -7.39
N ASP A 398 28.10 4.88 -8.25
CA ASP A 398 28.45 5.14 -9.64
C ASP A 398 27.67 4.19 -10.58
N LEU A 399 26.56 3.65 -10.06
CA LEU A 399 25.65 2.74 -10.72
C LEU A 399 24.77 3.46 -11.76
N ASP A 400 24.49 2.80 -12.88
CA ASP A 400 23.41 3.19 -13.79
C ASP A 400 22.05 3.13 -13.08
N LEU A 401 21.43 4.29 -12.86
CA LEU A 401 20.14 4.42 -12.18
C LEU A 401 18.95 4.11 -13.09
N GLY A 402 19.17 3.95 -14.40
CA GLY A 402 18.11 3.74 -15.39
C GLY A 402 17.22 2.54 -15.05
N GLY A 403 17.80 1.44 -14.56
CA GLY A 403 17.03 0.26 -14.16
C GLY A 403 16.32 0.39 -12.80
N LEU A 404 16.62 1.43 -12.01
CA LEU A 404 15.93 1.70 -10.75
C LEU A 404 14.70 2.60 -10.93
N VAL A 405 14.60 3.31 -12.05
CA VAL A 405 13.46 4.20 -12.37
C VAL A 405 12.09 3.54 -12.21
N PRO A 406 11.86 2.28 -12.62
CA PRO A 406 10.57 1.59 -12.42
C PRO A 406 10.13 1.46 -10.95
N TRP A 407 11.07 1.59 -10.01
CA TRP A 407 10.85 1.47 -8.56
C TRP A 407 10.58 2.81 -7.87
N LEU A 408 10.84 3.94 -8.54
CA LEU A 408 10.73 5.30 -7.98
C LEU A 408 9.31 5.90 -8.10
N GLY A 409 8.32 5.08 -8.45
CA GLY A 409 6.92 5.45 -8.56
C GLY A 409 6.57 6.33 -9.78
N PRO A 410 5.29 6.45 -10.14
CA PRO A 410 4.86 7.11 -11.37
C PRO A 410 5.11 8.63 -11.39
N LYS A 411 5.18 9.29 -10.23
CA LYS A 411 5.37 10.74 -10.12
C LYS A 411 6.77 11.20 -10.54
N SER A 412 7.78 10.33 -10.41
CA SER A 412 9.16 10.66 -10.78
C SER A 412 9.46 10.42 -12.27
N LEU A 413 8.62 9.64 -12.96
CA LEU A 413 8.83 9.27 -14.37
C LEU A 413 9.03 10.45 -15.33
N PRO A 414 8.30 11.58 -15.25
CA PRO A 414 8.54 12.71 -16.15
C PRO A 414 9.94 13.30 -16.03
N PHE A 415 10.48 13.37 -14.81
CA PHE A 415 11.85 13.81 -14.58
C PHE A 415 12.86 12.85 -15.21
N TRP A 416 12.75 11.55 -14.91
CA TRP A 416 13.67 10.54 -15.46
C TRP A 416 13.59 10.42 -16.99
N LYS A 417 12.40 10.58 -17.59
CA LYS A 417 12.24 10.62 -19.05
C LYS A 417 12.90 11.83 -19.70
N SER A 418 13.11 12.91 -18.94
CA SER A 418 13.79 14.10 -19.42
C SER A 418 15.31 14.04 -19.26
N LEU A 419 15.83 12.99 -18.62
CA LEU A 419 17.24 12.83 -18.30
C LEU A 419 17.81 11.61 -19.05
N GLU A 420 18.84 11.85 -19.84
CA GLU A 420 19.60 10.82 -20.54
C GLU A 420 21.02 10.83 -19.99
N MET A 421 21.49 9.68 -19.51
CA MET A 421 22.82 9.52 -18.91
C MET A 421 23.54 8.34 -19.57
N PRO A 422 24.30 8.58 -20.66
CA PRO A 422 25.13 7.55 -21.27
C PRO A 422 26.20 7.01 -20.31
N THR A 423 26.72 7.87 -19.44
CA THR A 423 27.65 7.49 -18.37
C THR A 423 26.97 7.68 -17.02
N PRO A 424 27.02 6.68 -16.13
CA PRO A 424 26.46 6.80 -14.79
C PRO A 424 27.02 7.98 -14.00
N PRO A 425 26.19 8.72 -13.26
CA PRO A 425 26.68 9.78 -12.39
C PRO A 425 27.33 9.21 -11.13
N LYS A 426 28.38 9.87 -10.64
CA LYS A 426 28.95 9.62 -9.33
C LYS A 426 28.18 10.42 -8.28
N ILE A 427 27.66 9.74 -7.28
CA ILE A 427 26.86 10.30 -6.20
C ILE A 427 27.51 9.86 -4.88
N THR A 428 27.78 10.82 -4.01
CA THR A 428 28.18 10.55 -2.62
C THR A 428 27.34 11.43 -1.72
N ALA A 429 26.56 10.84 -0.82
CA ALA A 429 25.65 11.57 0.05
C ALA A 429 25.61 11.00 1.46
N GLN A 430 25.38 11.87 2.42
CA GLN A 430 25.10 11.56 3.82
C GLN A 430 23.63 11.88 4.09
N ILE A 431 22.98 10.98 4.82
CA ILE A 431 21.60 11.09 5.26
C ILE A 431 21.65 11.38 6.76
N SER A 432 20.93 12.39 7.20
CA SER A 432 20.76 12.75 8.61
C SER A 432 19.30 13.12 8.87
N GLY A 433 18.82 13.00 10.11
CA GLY A 433 17.45 13.41 10.40
C GLY A 433 16.93 12.98 11.76
N ALA A 434 15.70 13.40 12.05
CA ALA A 434 15.00 13.08 13.30
C ALA A 434 13.90 12.02 13.13
N GLY A 435 13.73 11.46 11.93
CA GLY A 435 12.73 10.43 11.67
C GLY A 435 12.56 10.12 10.18
N TRP A 436 11.52 9.35 9.85
CA TRP A 436 11.25 8.83 8.50
C TRP A 436 10.41 9.75 7.61
N ARG A 437 9.87 10.84 8.16
CA ARG A 437 9.08 11.79 7.39
C ARG A 437 10.00 12.65 6.53
N PRO A 438 9.67 12.95 5.27
CA PRO A 438 10.52 13.74 4.38
C PRO A 438 10.98 15.08 4.98
N GLU A 439 10.15 15.72 5.81
CA GLU A 439 10.46 17.02 6.43
C GLU A 439 11.52 16.91 7.54
N LEU A 440 11.70 15.70 8.09
CA LEU A 440 12.65 15.40 9.16
C LEU A 440 13.98 14.85 8.63
N ILE A 441 14.09 14.67 7.30
CA ILE A 441 15.27 14.11 6.65
C ILE A 441 16.04 15.22 5.97
N ARG A 442 17.36 15.16 6.12
CA ARG A 442 18.34 15.97 5.41
C ARG A 442 19.31 15.06 4.68
N VAL A 443 19.44 15.26 3.37
CA VAL A 443 20.42 14.57 2.52
C VAL A 443 21.41 15.59 2.01
N GLU A 444 22.69 15.39 2.29
CA GLU A 444 23.77 16.29 1.88
C GLU A 444 24.85 15.51 1.14
N GLY A 445 25.23 15.94 -0.07
CA GLY A 445 26.13 15.16 -0.92
C GLY A 445 26.70 15.92 -2.09
N LYS A 446 27.43 15.20 -2.94
CA LYS A 446 28.00 15.67 -4.20
C LYS A 446 27.51 14.77 -5.33
N VAL A 447 27.14 15.40 -6.44
CA VAL A 447 26.75 14.74 -7.69
C VAL A 447 27.70 15.19 -8.80
N GLU A 448 28.21 14.24 -9.56
CA GLU A 448 29.12 14.44 -10.69
C GLU A 448 28.63 13.61 -11.88
N GLY A 449 28.29 14.26 -12.99
CA GLY A 449 27.85 13.62 -14.23
C GLY A 449 28.70 14.06 -15.41
N GLN A 450 28.85 13.18 -16.39
CA GLN A 450 29.57 13.45 -17.64
C GLN A 450 28.71 13.04 -18.82
N ASN A 451 28.81 13.78 -19.93
CA ASN A 451 28.15 13.48 -21.20
C ASN A 451 26.64 13.22 -21.09
N LEU A 452 25.93 13.96 -20.23
CA LEU A 452 24.49 13.77 -19.99
C LEU A 452 23.64 14.70 -20.87
N SER A 453 22.35 14.41 -20.98
CA SER A 453 21.39 15.27 -21.65
C SER A 453 20.18 15.49 -20.76
N TYR A 454 19.78 16.75 -20.57
CA TYR A 454 18.59 17.12 -19.81
C TYR A 454 17.66 17.95 -20.66
N LYS A 455 16.41 17.50 -20.82
CA LYS A 455 15.40 18.08 -21.72
C LYS A 455 15.95 18.33 -23.14
N GLY A 456 16.77 17.40 -23.63
CA GLY A 456 17.40 17.44 -24.94
C GLY A 456 18.64 18.34 -25.05
N VAL A 457 19.06 19.00 -23.97
CA VAL A 457 20.31 19.78 -23.94
C VAL A 457 21.44 18.90 -23.46
N LYS A 458 22.43 18.70 -24.31
CA LYS A 458 23.66 17.98 -23.97
C LYS A 458 24.50 18.80 -23.00
N MET A 459 25.13 18.15 -22.04
CA MET A 459 26.05 18.73 -21.08
C MET A 459 27.27 17.82 -20.98
N ASP A 460 28.45 18.41 -21.16
CA ASP A 460 29.72 17.70 -21.12
C ASP A 460 30.07 17.31 -19.67
N GLU A 461 29.80 18.22 -18.73
CA GLU A 461 30.10 18.05 -17.30
C GLU A 461 29.01 18.72 -16.45
N LEU A 462 28.59 18.05 -15.38
CA LEU A 462 27.71 18.58 -14.34
C LEU A 462 28.29 18.20 -12.98
N THR A 463 28.60 19.20 -12.15
CA THR A 463 29.03 18.97 -10.77
C THR A 463 28.27 19.89 -9.83
N GLY A 464 27.87 19.40 -8.67
CA GLY A 464 27.27 20.25 -7.64
C GLY A 464 27.19 19.57 -6.27
N LYS A 465 27.21 20.38 -5.22
CA LYS A 465 26.91 19.93 -3.85
C LYS A 465 25.42 20.07 -3.59
N VAL A 466 24.75 18.98 -3.31
CA VAL A 466 23.31 18.91 -3.16
C VAL A 466 22.96 18.83 -1.68
N VAL A 467 22.00 19.64 -1.25
CA VAL A 467 21.39 19.58 0.08
C VAL A 467 19.88 19.53 -0.12
N TRP A 468 19.27 18.41 0.25
CA TRP A 468 17.81 18.27 0.31
C TRP A 468 17.36 18.27 1.77
N SER A 469 16.48 19.18 2.15
CA SER A 469 15.90 19.23 3.50
C SER A 469 14.61 20.04 3.51
N GLY A 470 13.61 19.60 4.28
CA GLY A 470 12.41 20.41 4.53
C GLY A 470 11.59 20.76 3.28
N GLY A 471 11.64 19.93 2.23
CA GLY A 471 10.93 20.21 0.98
C GLY A 471 11.65 21.20 0.05
N GLU A 472 12.93 21.46 0.29
CA GLU A 472 13.79 22.26 -0.59
C GLU A 472 15.02 21.46 -1.04
N LEU A 473 15.44 21.67 -2.28
CA LEU A 473 16.66 21.15 -2.88
C LEU A 473 17.61 22.30 -3.20
N ALA A 474 18.63 22.50 -2.38
CA ALA A 474 19.73 23.42 -2.63
C ALA A 474 20.84 22.72 -3.42
N VAL A 475 21.33 23.37 -4.48
CA VAL A 475 22.53 22.96 -5.21
C VAL A 475 23.54 24.09 -5.11
N LYS A 476 24.64 23.84 -4.41
CA LYS A 476 25.75 24.77 -4.21
C LYS A 476 26.93 24.40 -5.09
N ASP A 477 27.74 25.40 -5.43
CA ASP A 477 28.91 25.23 -6.30
C ASP A 477 28.53 24.50 -7.60
N LEU A 478 27.33 24.79 -8.15
CA LEU A 478 26.91 24.17 -9.40
C LEU A 478 27.89 24.59 -10.48
N LYS A 479 28.32 23.61 -11.27
CA LYS A 479 29.14 23.81 -12.46
C LYS A 479 28.57 22.96 -13.59
N VAL A 480 28.25 23.61 -14.70
CA VAL A 480 27.75 22.99 -15.93
C VAL A 480 28.66 23.40 -17.06
N LYS A 481 29.17 22.44 -17.83
CA LYS A 481 29.84 22.70 -19.11
C LYS A 481 29.02 22.13 -20.26
N SER A 482 28.90 22.89 -21.33
CA SER A 482 28.24 22.42 -22.55
C SER A 482 28.72 23.20 -23.75
N SER A 483 29.03 22.49 -24.83
CA SER A 483 29.37 23.09 -26.13
C SER A 483 30.52 24.11 -25.99
N GLY A 484 31.42 23.92 -25.01
CA GLY A 484 32.52 24.83 -24.65
C GLY A 484 32.14 26.06 -23.81
N GLY A 485 30.87 26.27 -23.47
CA GLY A 485 30.42 27.29 -22.53
C GLY A 485 30.36 26.74 -21.10
N GLU A 486 30.37 27.62 -20.11
CA GLU A 486 30.33 27.26 -18.69
C GLU A 486 29.28 28.07 -17.93
N GLY A 487 28.52 27.38 -17.09
CA GLY A 487 27.58 27.94 -16.12
C GLY A 487 28.00 27.58 -14.70
N THR A 488 27.99 28.56 -13.80
CA THR A 488 28.35 28.41 -12.39
C THR A 488 27.39 29.15 -11.48
N GLY A 489 27.21 28.69 -10.24
CA GLY A 489 26.49 29.43 -9.20
C GLY A 489 25.70 28.52 -8.27
N ASP A 490 24.79 29.13 -7.50
CA ASP A 490 23.97 28.41 -6.53
C ASP A 490 22.49 28.47 -6.91
N LEU A 491 21.78 27.39 -6.62
CA LEU A 491 20.35 27.23 -6.89
C LEU A 491 19.63 26.68 -5.67
N VAL A 492 18.39 27.12 -5.43
CA VAL A 492 17.48 26.50 -4.46
C VAL A 492 16.15 26.25 -5.15
N TYR A 493 15.72 24.99 -5.18
CA TYR A 493 14.43 24.57 -5.71
C TYR A 493 13.48 24.21 -4.56
N GLY A 494 12.38 24.94 -4.41
CA GLY A 494 11.30 24.59 -3.49
C GLY A 494 10.24 23.78 -4.21
N PHE A 495 9.76 22.68 -3.60
CA PHE A 495 8.71 21.84 -4.19
C PHE A 495 7.29 22.37 -3.89
N GLN A 496 7.10 23.12 -2.79
CA GLN A 496 5.80 23.67 -2.38
C GLN A 496 5.98 25.03 -1.68
N PRO A 497 5.71 26.16 -2.34
CA PRO A 497 5.35 26.30 -3.77
C PRO A 497 6.51 25.95 -4.71
N GLU A 498 6.21 25.55 -5.95
CA GLU A 498 7.24 25.28 -6.96
C GLU A 498 7.97 26.57 -7.37
N LYS A 499 9.20 26.75 -6.85
CA LYS A 499 9.99 27.96 -7.07
C LYS A 499 11.47 27.66 -7.21
N VAL A 500 12.18 28.50 -7.96
CA VAL A 500 13.64 28.41 -8.13
C VAL A 500 14.30 29.72 -7.75
N LYS A 501 15.22 29.69 -6.79
CA LYS A 501 16.06 30.82 -6.42
C LYS A 501 17.45 30.66 -7.04
N PHE A 502 17.88 31.66 -7.77
CA PHE A 502 19.21 31.80 -8.37
C PHE A 502 20.07 32.72 -7.50
N LEU A 503 21.25 32.25 -7.13
CA LEU A 503 22.18 32.96 -6.26
C LEU A 503 23.53 33.08 -6.98
N GLY A 504 23.79 34.27 -7.54
CA GLY A 504 25.05 34.58 -8.22
C GLY A 504 25.34 33.70 -9.44
N VAL A 505 24.31 33.30 -10.19
CA VAL A 505 24.50 32.38 -11.32
C VAL A 505 25.14 33.11 -12.49
N ARG A 506 26.34 32.71 -12.88
CA ARG A 506 27.08 33.24 -14.02
C ARG A 506 27.17 32.20 -15.12
N SER A 507 26.78 32.55 -16.34
CA SER A 507 26.73 31.63 -17.47
C SER A 507 27.29 32.25 -18.75
N THR A 508 28.01 31.44 -19.51
CA THR A 508 28.42 31.69 -20.90
C THR A 508 27.85 30.61 -21.84
N LEU A 509 26.86 29.85 -21.35
CA LEU A 509 26.23 28.77 -22.08
C LEU A 509 25.44 29.31 -23.29
N PRO A 510 25.35 28.53 -24.38
CA PRO A 510 24.60 28.93 -25.57
C PRO A 510 23.11 29.11 -25.24
N ILE A 511 22.66 30.37 -25.18
CA ILE A 511 21.30 30.74 -24.75
C ILE A 511 20.22 30.00 -25.55
N ARG A 512 20.39 29.90 -26.87
CA ARG A 512 19.41 29.26 -27.76
C ARG A 512 19.24 27.78 -27.44
N GLU A 513 20.34 27.06 -27.23
CA GLU A 513 20.34 25.64 -26.87
C GLU A 513 19.76 25.42 -25.47
N PHE A 514 20.18 26.21 -24.49
CA PHE A 514 19.73 26.06 -23.10
C PHE A 514 18.30 26.55 -22.84
N SER A 515 17.69 27.25 -23.79
CA SER A 515 16.32 27.75 -23.65
C SER A 515 15.26 26.64 -23.48
N THR A 516 15.52 25.43 -23.96
CA THR A 516 14.64 24.26 -23.79
C THR A 516 14.56 23.77 -22.33
N VAL A 517 15.61 23.97 -21.53
CA VAL A 517 15.67 23.57 -20.11
C VAL A 517 14.56 24.24 -19.31
N PHE A 518 14.31 25.51 -19.63
CA PHE A 518 13.27 26.36 -19.04
C PHE A 518 11.88 26.18 -19.70
N GLY A 519 11.76 25.28 -20.68
CA GLY A 519 10.50 24.91 -21.32
C GLY A 519 10.26 25.54 -22.70
N GLU A 520 9.30 24.97 -23.42
CA GLU A 520 8.96 25.31 -24.81
C GLU A 520 8.61 26.78 -25.04
N LYS A 521 7.96 27.39 -24.04
CA LYS A 521 7.53 28.78 -24.09
C LYS A 521 8.73 29.72 -24.08
N PHE A 522 9.67 29.49 -23.17
CA PHE A 522 10.91 30.25 -23.08
C PHE A 522 11.73 30.08 -24.35
N ARG A 523 11.84 28.85 -24.87
CA ARG A 523 12.47 28.57 -26.17
C ARG A 523 11.90 29.42 -27.31
N LYS A 524 10.57 29.45 -27.48
CA LYS A 524 9.91 30.24 -28.53
C LYS A 524 10.15 31.74 -28.37
N THR A 525 10.13 32.23 -27.13
CA THR A 525 10.43 33.63 -26.81
C THR A 525 11.86 34.02 -27.18
N MET A 526 12.82 33.11 -27.03
CA MET A 526 14.23 33.37 -27.33
C MET A 526 14.58 33.25 -28.82
N LEU A 527 13.70 32.69 -29.67
CA LEU A 527 13.95 32.51 -31.11
C LEU A 527 14.39 33.77 -31.87
N PRO A 528 13.81 34.97 -31.63
CA PRO A 528 14.19 36.18 -32.37
C PRO A 528 15.54 36.78 -31.94
N TYR A 529 16.14 36.29 -30.86
CA TYR A 529 17.37 36.83 -30.27
C TYR A 529 18.57 36.00 -30.76
N GLU A 530 19.25 36.47 -31.79
CA GLU A 530 20.38 35.78 -32.42
C GLU A 530 21.71 36.44 -32.01
N PHE A 531 22.34 35.97 -30.94
CA PHE A 531 23.65 36.45 -30.51
C PHE A 531 24.76 35.97 -31.45
N HIS A 532 25.69 36.85 -31.84
CA HIS A 532 26.82 36.47 -32.70
C HIS A 532 27.92 35.72 -31.95
N GLY A 533 28.05 36.00 -30.65
CA GLY A 533 28.99 35.35 -29.74
C GLY A 533 28.30 34.77 -28.51
N ARG A 534 29.09 34.42 -27.49
CA ARG A 534 28.57 33.92 -26.22
C ARG A 534 28.36 35.05 -25.22
N PRO A 535 27.10 35.46 -24.97
CA PRO A 535 26.85 36.44 -23.94
C PRO A 535 27.22 35.89 -22.57
N THR A 536 27.78 36.74 -21.72
CA THR A 536 27.87 36.47 -20.29
C THR A 536 26.57 36.89 -19.64
N VAL A 537 25.89 35.96 -18.99
CA VAL A 537 24.65 36.17 -18.25
C VAL A 537 24.94 36.05 -16.77
N LEU A 538 24.57 37.06 -15.98
CA LEU A 538 24.53 37.00 -14.52
C LEU A 538 23.06 36.99 -14.10
N LEU A 539 22.63 35.96 -13.37
CA LEU A 539 21.25 35.72 -12.99
C LEU A 539 21.13 35.64 -11.46
N GLU A 540 20.23 36.45 -10.89
CA GLU A 540 19.93 36.50 -9.47
C GLU A 540 18.43 36.66 -9.23
N GLY A 541 17.93 36.11 -8.13
CA GLY A 541 16.54 36.29 -7.71
C GLY A 541 15.73 34.99 -7.74
N GLU A 542 14.41 35.10 -7.72
CA GLU A 542 13.47 33.99 -7.52
C GLU A 542 12.46 33.91 -8.66
N ALA A 543 12.37 32.76 -9.32
CA ALA A 543 11.39 32.46 -10.36
C ALA A 543 10.28 31.58 -9.80
N ASP A 544 9.03 32.02 -9.99
CA ASP A 544 7.82 31.29 -9.66
C ASP A 544 7.44 30.36 -10.82
N LEU A 545 7.49 29.05 -10.61
CA LEU A 545 7.15 28.06 -11.63
C LEU A 545 5.66 27.73 -11.68
N GLU A 546 4.87 28.15 -10.68
CA GLU A 546 3.40 27.95 -10.66
C GLU A 546 2.63 29.03 -11.46
N GLU A 547 3.36 29.92 -12.14
CA GLU A 547 2.82 31.03 -12.93
C GLU A 547 1.91 32.01 -12.16
N LYS A 548 1.97 32.04 -10.82
CA LYS A 548 1.14 32.92 -9.96
C LYS A 548 1.59 34.38 -9.95
N GLY A 549 2.65 34.73 -10.70
CA GLY A 549 3.12 36.10 -10.86
C GLY A 549 3.94 36.61 -9.68
N ARG A 550 4.68 35.72 -9.01
CA ARG A 550 5.53 36.05 -7.85
C ARG A 550 7.04 36.04 -8.15
N SER A 551 7.43 36.07 -9.43
CA SER A 551 8.83 36.07 -9.84
C SER A 551 9.51 37.40 -9.55
N ASN A 552 10.68 37.39 -8.94
CA ASN A 552 11.56 38.55 -8.79
C ASN A 552 12.96 38.17 -9.26
N VAL A 553 13.25 38.37 -10.55
CA VAL A 553 14.49 37.89 -11.18
C VAL A 553 15.20 39.05 -11.86
N LYS A 554 16.50 39.19 -11.63
CA LYS A 554 17.38 40.11 -12.33
C LYS A 554 18.41 39.33 -13.14
N SER A 555 18.54 39.69 -14.41
CA SER A 555 19.52 39.14 -15.33
C SER A 555 20.33 40.27 -15.95
N THR A 556 21.66 40.21 -15.87
CA THR A 556 22.56 41.12 -16.59
C THR A 556 23.17 40.35 -17.76
N ILE A 557 23.08 40.89 -18.97
CA ILE A 557 23.52 40.25 -20.21
C ILE A 557 24.58 41.13 -20.86
N LEU A 558 25.81 40.63 -20.91
CA LEU A 558 26.93 41.25 -21.60
C LEU A 558 27.22 40.49 -22.90
N ALA A 559 26.96 41.10 -24.04
CA ALA A 559 27.20 40.53 -25.38
C ALA A 559 28.12 41.46 -26.19
N PRO A 560 29.45 41.34 -26.06
CA PRO A 560 30.40 42.24 -26.74
C PRO A 560 30.34 42.10 -28.26
N GLU A 561 30.18 40.87 -28.75
CA GLU A 561 30.05 40.55 -30.19
C GLU A 561 28.68 40.93 -30.77
N GLY A 562 27.73 41.30 -29.92
CA GLY A 562 26.43 41.78 -30.35
C GLY A 562 25.38 40.71 -30.60
N MET A 563 24.25 41.16 -31.15
CA MET A 563 23.05 40.38 -31.42
C MET A 563 22.31 40.93 -32.64
N ARG A 564 21.80 40.02 -33.46
CA ARG A 564 20.83 40.31 -34.50
C ARG A 564 19.42 40.14 -33.94
N TYR A 565 18.57 41.15 -34.16
CA TYR A 565 17.18 41.13 -33.73
C TYR A 565 16.25 41.76 -34.76
N GLY A 566 15.12 41.11 -35.02
CA GLY A 566 14.11 41.58 -35.96
C GLY A 566 13.28 42.71 -35.36
N VAL A 567 13.49 43.94 -35.82
CA VAL A 567 12.69 45.11 -35.44
C VAL A 567 11.76 45.48 -36.59
N ALA A 568 10.45 45.38 -36.38
CA ALA A 568 9.41 45.69 -37.38
C ALA A 568 9.61 44.91 -38.71
N GLY A 569 10.02 43.65 -38.61
CA GLY A 569 10.26 42.78 -39.76
C GLY A 569 11.61 42.99 -40.47
N ARG A 570 12.46 43.91 -39.99
CA ARG A 570 13.83 44.11 -40.50
C ARG A 570 14.87 43.62 -39.50
N PRO A 571 15.88 42.85 -39.93
CA PRO A 571 16.99 42.49 -39.05
C PRO A 571 17.84 43.72 -38.75
N LEU A 572 18.02 44.03 -37.47
CA LEU A 572 18.95 45.06 -36.99
C LEU A 572 20.09 44.40 -36.21
N GLU A 573 21.28 44.94 -36.41
CA GLU A 573 22.50 44.51 -35.76
C GLU A 573 22.82 45.43 -34.58
N PHE A 574 22.86 44.85 -33.38
CA PHE A 574 23.23 45.49 -32.13
C PHE A 574 24.63 45.01 -31.76
N THR A 575 25.52 45.92 -31.35
CA THR A 575 26.90 45.59 -30.91
C THR A 575 27.20 46.24 -29.56
N GLU A 576 28.22 45.75 -28.86
CA GLU A 576 28.64 46.25 -27.53
C GLU A 576 27.48 46.29 -26.51
N MET A 577 26.68 45.22 -26.47
CA MET A 577 25.46 45.20 -25.66
C MET A 577 25.78 44.91 -24.19
N ASP A 578 25.34 45.80 -23.31
CA ASP A 578 25.30 45.58 -21.85
C ASP A 578 23.87 45.89 -21.36
N MET A 579 23.12 44.86 -21.02
CA MET A 579 21.68 44.94 -20.73
C MET A 579 21.34 44.38 -19.34
N SER A 580 20.30 44.93 -18.73
CA SER A 580 19.63 44.43 -17.55
C SER A 580 18.20 44.04 -17.90
N VAL A 581 17.79 42.84 -17.50
CA VAL A 581 16.42 42.35 -17.57
C VAL A 581 15.94 42.11 -16.14
N GLU A 582 14.91 42.81 -15.71
CA GLU A 582 14.30 42.66 -14.39
C GLU A 582 12.86 42.19 -14.55
N VAL A 583 12.49 41.14 -13.82
CA VAL A 583 11.14 40.62 -13.74
C VAL A 583 10.64 40.87 -12.32
N LEU A 584 9.56 41.62 -12.19
CA LEU A 584 8.93 41.99 -10.92
C LEU A 584 7.45 41.58 -10.97
N GLY A 585 7.17 40.39 -10.46
CA GLY A 585 5.87 39.73 -10.58
C GLY A 585 5.53 39.40 -12.03
N ARG A 586 4.63 40.19 -12.62
CA ARG A 586 4.23 40.10 -14.04
C ARG A 586 4.87 41.17 -14.93
N LYS A 587 5.57 42.13 -14.31
CA LYS A 587 6.22 43.25 -14.97
C LYS A 587 7.62 42.86 -15.41
N VAL A 588 8.00 43.24 -16.61
CA VAL A 588 9.32 42.98 -17.19
C VAL A 588 9.92 44.30 -17.64
N ILE A 589 11.14 44.58 -17.19
CA ILE A 589 11.90 45.78 -17.53
C ILE A 589 13.19 45.31 -18.22
N VAL A 590 13.39 45.70 -19.46
CA VAL A 590 14.62 45.47 -20.22
C VAL A 590 15.27 46.82 -20.46
N GLN A 591 16.51 47.02 -20.03
CA GLN A 591 17.21 48.27 -20.27
C GLN A 591 18.70 48.09 -20.53
N THR A 592 19.30 48.99 -21.30
CA THR A 592 20.76 49.09 -21.36
C THR A 592 21.32 49.55 -20.01
N GLN A 593 22.50 49.08 -19.62
CA GLN A 593 23.16 49.56 -18.41
C GLN A 593 23.41 51.07 -18.52
N ARG A 594 23.29 51.77 -17.39
CA ARG A 594 23.50 53.22 -17.32
C ARG A 594 24.89 53.57 -17.84
N GLU A 595 24.97 54.56 -18.73
CA GLU A 595 26.22 55.03 -19.37
C GLU A 595 26.92 53.98 -20.25
N ARG A 596 26.24 52.89 -20.59
CA ARG A 596 26.71 51.84 -21.50
C ARG A 596 25.68 51.59 -22.62
N PRO A 597 25.53 52.55 -23.56
CA PRO A 597 24.61 52.41 -24.68
C PRO A 597 25.04 51.29 -25.63
N ALA A 598 24.07 50.58 -26.20
CA ALA A 598 24.34 49.65 -27.29
C ALA A 598 24.61 50.41 -28.60
N ARG A 599 25.31 49.80 -29.55
CA ARG A 599 25.55 50.39 -30.88
C ARG A 599 24.67 49.76 -31.95
N VAL A 600 23.97 50.60 -32.72
CA VAL A 600 23.08 50.18 -33.81
C VAL A 600 23.25 51.14 -34.98
N LEU A 601 23.49 50.62 -36.19
CA LEU A 601 23.66 51.43 -37.41
C LEU A 601 24.68 52.57 -37.27
N GLY A 602 25.74 52.36 -36.48
CA GLY A 602 26.79 53.35 -36.22
C GLY A 602 26.45 54.43 -35.18
N GLY A 603 25.23 54.41 -34.59
CA GLY A 603 24.82 55.29 -33.49
C GLY A 603 24.79 54.58 -32.13
N GLN A 604 24.80 55.37 -31.05
CA GLN A 604 24.60 54.87 -29.69
C GLN A 604 23.11 54.92 -29.32
N VAL A 605 22.60 53.84 -28.73
CA VAL A 605 21.19 53.70 -28.37
C VAL A 605 21.10 53.22 -26.92
N GLU A 606 20.44 54.01 -26.08
CA GLU A 606 19.93 53.56 -24.79
C GLU A 606 18.47 53.15 -24.96
N VAL A 607 18.15 51.93 -24.55
CA VAL A 607 16.79 51.38 -24.66
C VAL A 607 16.30 51.08 -23.27
N ARG A 608 15.05 51.43 -22.97
CA ARG A 608 14.29 50.93 -21.82
C ARG A 608 12.91 50.49 -22.30
N VAL A 609 12.64 49.20 -22.18
CA VAL A 609 11.34 48.60 -22.47
C VAL A 609 10.75 48.10 -21.17
N GLU A 610 9.53 48.53 -20.88
CA GLU A 610 8.76 48.09 -19.74
C GLU A 610 7.48 47.44 -20.24
N VAL A 611 7.16 46.26 -19.74
CA VAL A 611 5.99 45.51 -20.14
C VAL A 611 5.27 45.00 -18.90
N ASP A 612 3.99 45.32 -18.78
CA ASP A 612 3.14 44.93 -17.66
C ASP A 612 1.83 44.34 -18.19
N GLY A 613 1.75 43.01 -18.19
CA GLY A 613 0.56 42.27 -18.64
C GLY A 613 0.22 42.43 -20.13
N GLN A 614 -0.54 43.45 -20.52
CA GLN A 614 -0.78 43.76 -21.94
C GLN A 614 -0.30 45.16 -22.33
N GLU A 615 0.08 46.00 -21.36
CA GLU A 615 0.65 47.31 -21.64
C GLU A 615 2.15 47.19 -21.89
N LYS A 616 2.61 47.79 -23.00
CA LYS A 616 4.02 47.92 -23.32
C LYS A 616 4.37 49.41 -23.40
N ARG A 617 5.38 49.82 -22.64
CA ARG A 617 6.01 51.15 -22.70
C ARG A 617 7.44 51.00 -23.18
N GLN A 618 7.84 51.81 -24.15
CA GLN A 618 9.20 51.80 -24.67
C GLN A 618 9.73 53.22 -24.75
N ILE A 619 10.88 53.43 -24.11
CA ILE A 619 11.66 54.66 -24.16
C ILE A 619 12.96 54.31 -24.87
N THR A 620 13.28 55.03 -25.94
CA THR A 620 14.51 54.84 -26.70
C THR A 620 15.19 56.20 -26.84
N GLU A 621 16.41 56.32 -26.33
CA GLU A 621 17.24 57.51 -26.46
C GLU A 621 18.39 57.21 -27.43
N ILE A 622 18.45 57.95 -28.53
CA ILE A 622 19.45 57.75 -29.58
C ILE A 622 20.44 58.90 -29.53
N ARG A 623 21.73 58.59 -29.31
CA ARG A 623 22.83 59.54 -29.44
C ARG A 623 23.52 59.29 -30.79
N LYS A 624 23.30 60.19 -31.75
CA LYS A 624 23.99 60.17 -33.05
C LYS A 624 25.47 60.56 -32.88
N PRO A 625 26.40 59.97 -33.64
CA PRO A 625 27.78 60.44 -33.67
C PRO A 625 27.82 61.86 -34.24
N THR A 626 28.50 62.76 -33.53
CA THR A 626 28.69 64.15 -33.96
C THR A 626 29.98 64.27 -34.80
N SER A 627 29.87 64.16 -36.12
CA SER A 627 30.84 64.67 -37.12
C SER A 627 30.30 64.35 -38.53
N VAL A 628 30.20 65.22 -39.53
CA VAL A 628 30.70 66.56 -39.83
C VAL A 628 29.65 67.20 -40.75
N LEU A 629 29.10 68.38 -40.40
CA LEU A 629 28.74 69.43 -41.35
C LEU A 629 28.58 70.73 -40.54
N ARG A 630 29.48 71.66 -40.80
CA ARG A 630 29.50 73.01 -40.22
C ARG A 630 28.27 73.77 -40.71
N GLY A 631 27.50 74.30 -39.76
CA GLY A 631 26.52 75.34 -40.00
C GLY A 631 25.08 74.85 -40.03
N ILE A 632 24.44 74.80 -38.85
CA ILE A 632 23.08 75.29 -38.52
C ILE A 632 22.91 75.07 -37.00
N ARG A 633 22.22 76.02 -36.35
CA ARG A 633 22.06 76.17 -34.89
C ARG A 633 21.51 74.94 -34.15
N GLU A 634 21.89 74.85 -32.88
CA GLU A 634 21.46 73.92 -31.82
C GLU A 634 19.94 73.70 -31.71
N ASN A 635 19.54 72.44 -31.48
CA ASN A 635 18.91 71.93 -30.23
C ASN A 635 18.04 70.69 -30.53
N SER A 636 18.43 69.51 -30.03
CA SER A 636 17.54 68.58 -29.30
C SER A 636 18.19 67.21 -29.07
N ALA A 637 18.26 66.78 -27.81
CA ALA A 637 18.25 65.36 -27.49
C ALA A 637 16.79 64.90 -27.64
N ASP A 638 16.47 64.23 -28.75
CA ASP A 638 15.10 63.76 -28.98
C ASP A 638 14.79 62.57 -28.07
N LYS A 639 14.12 62.84 -26.94
CA LYS A 639 13.49 61.80 -26.12
C LYS A 639 12.18 61.37 -26.76
N TRP A 640 12.12 60.14 -27.26
CA TRP A 640 10.90 59.54 -27.78
C TRP A 640 10.24 58.68 -26.71
N ASN A 641 9.02 59.06 -26.30
CA ASN A 641 8.21 58.32 -25.33
C ASN A 641 7.00 57.71 -26.06
N CYS A 642 6.99 56.40 -26.27
CA CYS A 642 5.88 55.70 -26.93
C CYS A 642 5.15 54.79 -25.93
N THR A 643 3.84 55.03 -25.77
CA THR A 643 2.91 54.18 -25.01
C THR A 643 1.96 53.53 -26.01
N ASP A 644 2.00 52.20 -26.16
CA ASP A 644 1.09 51.48 -27.05
C ASP A 644 -0.05 50.87 -26.23
N ARG A 645 -1.28 51.34 -26.49
CA ARG A 645 -2.53 50.87 -25.85
C ARG A 645 -3.38 50.25 -26.94
N ARG A 646 -3.60 48.94 -26.91
CA ARG A 646 -4.52 48.29 -27.87
C ARG A 646 -5.97 48.52 -27.43
N GLU A 647 -6.64 49.49 -28.07
CA GLU A 647 -8.10 49.55 -28.10
C GLU A 647 -8.66 48.61 -29.19
N VAL A 648 -9.74 47.92 -28.88
CA VAL A 648 -10.46 47.02 -29.79
C VAL A 648 -11.47 47.85 -30.58
N GLY A 649 -11.19 48.04 -31.88
CA GLY A 649 -12.21 48.34 -32.91
C GLY A 649 -12.12 49.72 -33.58
N GLY A 650 -12.28 49.72 -34.91
CA GLY A 650 -12.73 50.89 -35.69
C GLY A 650 -11.72 51.45 -36.70
N ASN A 651 -12.09 51.37 -37.99
CA ASN A 651 -11.39 51.95 -39.14
C ASN A 651 -11.12 53.46 -39.01
N GLY A 652 -9.92 53.90 -39.39
CA GLY A 652 -9.63 55.31 -39.69
C GLY A 652 -8.14 55.58 -39.92
N THR A 653 -7.76 56.01 -41.12
CA THR A 653 -6.42 56.50 -41.50
C THR A 653 -6.27 58.00 -41.27
N VAL A 654 -5.26 58.49 -40.52
CA VAL A 654 -4.39 59.68 -40.82
C VAL A 654 -3.09 59.62 -39.95
N PRO A 655 -2.05 60.49 -40.09
CA PRO A 655 -0.77 60.17 -40.74
C PRO A 655 0.48 60.30 -39.82
N GLY A 656 1.61 59.75 -40.26
CA GLY A 656 2.94 60.02 -39.69
C GLY A 656 3.55 58.83 -38.92
N ASP A 657 3.74 57.71 -39.60
CA ASP A 657 4.31 56.49 -39.01
C ASP A 657 5.80 56.67 -38.65
N CYS A 658 6.10 56.72 -37.35
CA CYS A 658 7.43 56.53 -36.81
C CYS A 658 7.89 55.08 -37.03
N TRP A 659 8.90 54.90 -37.88
CA TRP A 659 9.47 53.60 -38.32
C TRP A 659 10.05 52.72 -37.19
N TRP A 660 10.19 53.23 -35.96
CA TRP A 660 10.75 52.53 -34.80
C TRP A 660 9.73 51.87 -33.87
N THR A 661 8.43 52.06 -34.09
CA THR A 661 7.38 51.81 -33.08
C THR A 661 6.93 50.35 -32.93
N ARG A 662 7.15 49.47 -33.91
CA ARG A 662 6.52 48.13 -33.94
C ARG A 662 7.41 46.93 -33.59
N GLY A 663 8.66 47.13 -33.19
CA GLY A 663 9.66 46.05 -33.31
C GLY A 663 10.19 45.35 -32.07
N PHE A 664 10.14 45.93 -30.87
CA PHE A 664 10.65 45.26 -29.66
C PHE A 664 9.53 44.49 -28.97
N CYS A 665 9.41 43.18 -29.13
CA CYS A 665 8.53 42.38 -28.28
C CYS A 665 9.38 41.72 -27.18
N PRO A 666 9.32 42.17 -25.92
CA PRO A 666 9.82 41.38 -24.81
C PRO A 666 8.82 40.23 -24.62
N GLY A 667 9.13 39.07 -25.19
CA GLY A 667 8.29 37.87 -25.06
C GLY A 667 8.23 37.30 -23.63
N TRP A 668 8.73 38.06 -22.65
CA TRP A 668 8.65 37.75 -21.23
C TRP A 668 7.23 37.91 -20.65
N VAL A 669 6.35 38.69 -21.29
CA VAL A 669 5.01 38.98 -20.73
C VAL A 669 3.94 37.95 -21.08
N HIS A 670 4.22 37.06 -22.03
CA HIS A 670 3.35 35.92 -22.25
C HIS A 670 3.60 34.77 -21.27
N LEU A 671 4.54 34.88 -20.32
CA LEU A 671 4.88 33.82 -19.33
C LEU A 671 3.75 33.38 -18.38
N HIS A 672 2.55 33.98 -18.39
CA HIS A 672 1.48 33.69 -17.42
C HIS A 672 0.24 32.98 -17.99
N ARG A 673 0.39 31.85 -18.67
CA ARG A 673 -0.73 30.94 -19.03
C ARG A 673 -0.17 29.61 -19.57
N ARG A 674 0.00 28.62 -18.69
CA ARG A 674 -0.60 27.29 -18.74
C ARG A 674 -0.44 26.56 -17.43
#